data_AF-A0A976E4T9-F1
#
_entry.id   AF-A0A976E4T9-F1
#
_cell.length_a   1.000
_cell.length_b   1.000
_cell.length_c   1.000
_cell.angle_alpha   90.00
_cell.angle_beta   90.00
_cell.angle_gamma   90.00
#
_symmetry.space_group_name_H-M   'P 1'
#
loop_
_entity.id
_entity.type
_entity.pdbx_description
1 polymer ?
#
loop_
_entity_poly.entity_id
_entity_poly.type
_entity_poly.pdbx_seq_one_letter_code
_entity_poly.pdbx_strand_id
1 'polypeptide(L)'
;MENEINAGLNRPETERSDAERPTTGRPKEYFSVRLTMSGAAQEFEDPRQAGEAFFRADPAERPSVAHIDGNTARTMARTEIHGVHEGGETRYFKSLPDSHAPDAEFRAGFLNAMEASLTERLGKVEWGKDGPAVTERLDTGLRDDLEAFARREPEKAATLWAGYSDAVPPGPTLRAAVQSREANADRDIATYGDAPAGKPPIIATGDWVTADANVELRPVAVATDRGIHTGYEANLPGGENELTVSERTFPNSREALRHAYDFYEGGEEGLELAVKRAAEVDRELVEEPDPGPEGLVLERRPQPEFARPETAIYAGDEAQLVLTLGRDNEETRDLAERLVADPEFRKVVADHIPDADGTLGTGRFVDGEGSAGFLPDELLAVTSYGRDGSAEVVAKFPDEGPLSEALAKHLAHSPVMAAYVEEEQQRSDFASDPARAISAWVAQSTAQIDRLPSDRRDDLRSEMQGIAKEAAAAFGLDRQQAEIEAPPRSTLYSTSIGASALVVGGDETAVQNGSANTLKADLSLYARFVGIDAEKLQKRLETGAANAREEESWVKSDIADVAKRHGFDLGSPQGRSSAAERVDRFYERAAELIQSARSIEVTRGPYPLVEALGSLAKVHASQGSVAFRNENQARDFAEEMKERYGATVLKDIAAGRTEALAKDVPDPAARAAIAVAVVSAAKEHPSLGLSAHEAEEAERRMATQAASRPPEHARAHAHDRNQDREF
;
A
#
# COMPACT_ATOMS: atom_id res chain seq x y z
N MET A 1 71.79 1.96 22.36
CA MET A 1 71.43 1.00 23.42
C MET A 1 69.90 0.92 23.41
N GLU A 2 69.26 0.16 22.50
CA GLU A 2 69.11 -1.34 22.47
C GLU A 2 68.36 -1.83 23.73
N ASN A 3 67.35 -2.72 23.73
CA ASN A 3 66.81 -3.65 22.72
C ASN A 3 65.45 -4.27 23.19
N GLU A 4 64.65 -4.76 22.20
CA GLU A 4 63.83 -6.01 22.12
C GLU A 4 62.69 -6.30 23.14
N ILE A 5 61.41 -6.59 22.79
CA ILE A 5 60.72 -7.59 21.92
C ILE A 5 60.50 -9.00 22.56
N ASN A 6 59.21 -9.38 22.67
CA ASN A 6 58.55 -10.71 22.51
C ASN A 6 57.95 -11.55 23.67
N ALA A 7 56.82 -12.19 23.29
CA ALA A 7 56.07 -13.33 23.85
C ALA A 7 55.09 -13.07 25.02
N GLY A 8 53.82 -13.49 25.05
CA GLY A 8 53.09 -14.46 24.24
C GLY A 8 52.44 -15.54 25.12
N LEU A 9 51.10 -15.53 25.21
CA LEU A 9 50.18 -16.65 25.49
C LEU A 9 50.30 -17.47 26.80
N ASN A 10 49.24 -17.44 27.61
CA ASN A 10 48.64 -18.64 28.21
C ASN A 10 47.20 -18.35 28.70
N ARG A 11 46.22 -19.02 28.08
CA ARG A 11 44.80 -19.07 28.48
C ARG A 11 44.47 -20.57 28.65
N PRO A 12 43.88 -21.03 29.75
CA PRO A 12 43.52 -22.43 29.87
C PRO A 12 42.20 -22.70 29.13
N GLU A 13 42.19 -23.84 28.45
CA GLU A 13 41.10 -24.41 27.67
C GLU A 13 39.96 -24.89 28.59
N THR A 14 38.72 -24.59 28.21
CA THR A 14 37.54 -25.35 28.64
C THR A 14 36.82 -25.84 27.39
N GLU A 15 36.71 -27.16 27.32
CA GLU A 15 36.17 -27.98 26.25
C GLU A 15 34.78 -27.51 25.79
N ARG A 16 34.63 -27.25 24.49
CA ARG A 16 33.33 -27.23 23.80
C ARG A 16 33.22 -28.52 23.01
N SER A 17 32.18 -29.28 23.30
CA SER A 17 31.76 -30.46 22.55
C SER A 17 31.44 -30.09 21.10
N ASP A 18 32.23 -30.63 20.17
CA ASP A 18 31.93 -30.65 18.75
C ASP A 18 30.77 -31.60 18.46
N ALA A 19 29.62 -31.02 18.12
CA ALA A 19 28.55 -31.70 17.40
C ALA A 19 28.19 -30.83 16.19
N GLU A 20 28.60 -31.33 15.02
CA GLU A 20 28.12 -31.07 13.65
C GLU A 20 27.54 -29.67 13.34
N ARG A 21 28.32 -28.84 12.64
CA ARG A 21 27.79 -27.74 11.81
C ARG A 21 28.13 -27.99 10.33
N PRO A 22 27.15 -28.11 9.42
CA PRO A 22 27.40 -27.99 8.00
C PRO A 22 27.62 -26.52 7.63
N THR A 23 28.67 -26.23 6.89
CA THR A 23 28.96 -24.91 6.32
C THR A 23 28.20 -24.72 5.01
N THR A 24 27.26 -23.75 4.97
CA THR A 24 27.25 -22.57 4.07
C THR A 24 25.86 -21.92 4.08
N GLY A 25 25.69 -20.88 4.88
CA GLY A 25 24.59 -19.91 4.81
C GLY A 25 25.13 -18.55 5.30
N ARG A 26 24.67 -17.43 4.74
CA ARG A 26 24.98 -16.11 5.31
C ARG A 26 24.61 -16.13 6.81
N PRO A 27 25.42 -15.54 7.71
CA PRO A 27 25.04 -15.49 9.12
C PRO A 27 23.73 -14.71 9.22
N LYS A 28 22.69 -15.34 9.83
CA LYS A 28 21.38 -14.71 10.04
C LYS A 28 21.54 -13.45 10.90
N GLU A 29 20.74 -12.43 10.64
CA GLU A 29 20.56 -11.27 11.52
C GLU A 29 19.82 -11.73 12.79
N TYR A 30 20.31 -11.36 13.97
CA TYR A 30 19.64 -11.66 15.24
C TYR A 30 20.04 -10.68 16.35
N PHE A 31 19.23 -10.68 17.41
CA PHE A 31 19.35 -9.82 18.57
C PHE A 31 19.63 -10.68 19.80
N SER A 32 20.77 -10.46 20.44
CA SER A 32 21.16 -11.21 21.65
C SER A 32 20.95 -10.37 22.90
N VAL A 33 20.03 -10.77 23.76
CA VAL A 33 19.83 -10.20 25.10
C VAL A 33 20.68 -11.00 26.08
N ARG A 34 21.74 -10.37 26.59
CA ARG A 34 22.71 -11.01 27.50
C ARG A 34 22.62 -10.42 28.90
N LEU A 35 22.42 -11.30 29.87
CA LEU A 35 22.52 -11.00 31.31
C LEU A 35 23.99 -11.00 31.69
N THR A 36 24.51 -9.84 32.11
CA THR A 36 25.95 -9.66 32.31
C THR A 36 26.44 -10.37 33.58
N MET A 37 25.61 -10.45 34.63
CA MET A 37 26.01 -11.05 35.91
C MET A 37 25.99 -12.59 35.84
N SER A 38 24.88 -13.18 35.41
CA SER A 38 24.75 -14.64 35.25
C SER A 38 25.42 -15.20 33.99
N GLY A 39 25.67 -14.36 32.98
CA GLY A 39 26.23 -14.79 31.69
C GLY A 39 25.22 -15.45 30.74
N ALA A 40 23.96 -15.59 31.16
CA ALA A 40 22.89 -16.13 30.31
C ALA A 40 22.63 -15.22 29.10
N ALA A 41 22.29 -15.81 27.96
CA ALA A 41 21.95 -15.08 26.75
C ALA A 41 20.76 -15.74 26.05
N GLN A 42 19.88 -14.91 25.50
CA GLN A 42 18.77 -15.34 24.66
C GLN A 42 18.83 -14.61 23.32
N GLU A 43 18.63 -15.35 22.24
CA GLU A 43 18.68 -14.85 20.86
C GLU A 43 17.26 -14.71 20.30
N PHE A 44 17.02 -13.64 19.56
CA PHE A 44 15.75 -13.32 18.95
C PHE A 44 15.97 -12.94 17.48
N GLU A 45 15.15 -13.44 16.56
CA GLU A 45 15.13 -12.99 15.17
C GLU A 45 14.31 -11.69 15.00
N ASP A 46 13.36 -11.43 15.91
CA ASP A 46 12.50 -10.23 15.91
C ASP A 46 13.02 -9.15 16.91
N PRO A 47 13.34 -7.92 16.43
CA PRO A 47 13.78 -6.84 17.30
C PRO A 47 12.73 -6.43 18.35
N ARG A 48 11.42 -6.54 18.05
CA ARG A 48 10.34 -6.21 19.01
C ARG A 48 10.37 -7.15 20.20
N GLN A 49 10.49 -8.45 19.95
CA GLN A 49 10.60 -9.47 21.00
C GLN A 49 11.86 -9.28 21.84
N ALA A 50 12.98 -8.92 21.20
CA ALA A 50 14.21 -8.58 21.92
C ALA A 50 14.04 -7.35 22.83
N GLY A 51 13.30 -6.33 22.38
CA GLY A 51 12.95 -5.14 23.17
C GLY A 51 12.10 -5.47 24.39
N GLU A 52 11.08 -6.31 24.20
CA GLU A 52 10.21 -6.80 25.28
C GLU A 52 10.99 -7.64 26.30
N ALA A 53 11.81 -8.59 25.83
CA ALA A 53 12.67 -9.40 26.69
C ALA A 53 13.69 -8.55 27.46
N PHE A 54 14.27 -7.55 26.81
CA PHE A 54 15.19 -6.61 27.44
C PHE A 54 14.50 -5.79 28.54
N PHE A 55 13.25 -5.34 28.33
CA PHE A 55 12.47 -4.68 29.38
C PHE A 55 12.23 -5.60 30.58
N ARG A 56 11.78 -6.84 30.34
CA ARG A 56 11.44 -7.81 31.39
C ARG A 56 12.63 -8.37 32.17
N ALA A 57 13.82 -8.38 31.58
CA ALA A 57 15.02 -8.89 32.25
C ALA A 57 15.30 -8.12 33.55
N ASP A 58 15.70 -8.82 34.61
CA ASP A 58 16.05 -8.21 35.89
C ASP A 58 17.15 -7.15 35.70
N PRO A 59 16.92 -5.87 36.06
CA PRO A 59 17.94 -4.83 35.92
C PRO A 59 19.22 -5.10 36.75
N ALA A 60 19.13 -5.86 37.85
CA ALA A 60 20.29 -6.24 38.67
C ALA A 60 21.26 -7.17 37.93
N GLU A 61 20.75 -7.96 36.98
CA GLU A 61 21.56 -8.79 36.06
C GLU A 61 22.32 -7.98 35.00
N ARG A 62 22.07 -6.65 34.95
CA ARG A 62 22.63 -5.70 33.99
C ARG A 62 22.51 -6.20 32.55
N PRO A 63 21.28 -6.42 32.05
CA PRO A 63 21.08 -6.90 30.70
C PRO A 63 21.69 -5.91 29.68
N SER A 64 22.17 -6.46 28.57
CA SER A 64 22.64 -5.73 27.40
C SER A 64 22.14 -6.41 26.14
N VAL A 65 21.93 -5.65 25.08
CA VAL A 65 21.45 -6.15 23.79
C VAL A 65 22.50 -5.90 22.73
N ALA A 66 22.88 -6.96 22.03
CA ALA A 66 23.71 -6.88 20.84
C ALA A 66 22.88 -7.16 19.60
N HIS A 67 23.03 -6.32 18.57
CA HIS A 67 22.59 -6.61 17.22
C HIS A 67 23.73 -7.32 16.49
N ILE A 68 23.47 -8.49 15.93
CA ILE A 68 24.43 -9.23 15.10
C ILE A 68 23.84 -9.37 13.71
N ASP A 69 24.53 -8.79 12.72
CA ASP A 69 24.19 -8.90 11.30
C ASP A 69 25.44 -9.37 10.54
N GLY A 70 25.40 -10.61 10.06
CA GLY A 70 26.53 -11.21 9.35
C GLY A 70 27.78 -11.30 10.24
N ASN A 71 28.83 -10.57 9.83
CA ASN A 71 30.08 -10.44 10.57
C ASN A 71 30.16 -9.15 11.42
N THR A 72 29.08 -8.38 11.47
CA THR A 72 29.02 -7.13 12.23
C THR A 72 28.24 -7.35 13.52
N ALA A 73 28.73 -6.76 14.61
CA ALA A 73 28.05 -6.78 15.90
C ALA A 73 28.12 -5.39 16.53
N ARG A 74 26.99 -4.89 17.03
CA ARG A 74 26.94 -3.64 17.80
C ARG A 74 26.15 -3.81 19.07
N THR A 75 26.51 -3.07 20.11
CA THR A 75 25.67 -2.94 21.31
C THR A 75 24.53 -1.97 21.00
N MET A 76 23.29 -2.46 21.06
CA MET A 76 22.08 -1.65 20.88
C MET A 76 21.65 -0.98 22.18
N ALA A 77 21.55 -1.77 23.25
CA ALA A 77 20.99 -1.31 24.51
C ALA A 77 21.80 -1.87 25.68
N ARG A 78 21.83 -1.15 26.80
CA ARG A 78 22.52 -1.58 28.02
C ARG A 78 21.85 -1.04 29.26
N THR A 79 22.07 -1.72 30.37
CA THR A 79 21.63 -1.28 31.69
C THR A 79 22.76 -0.57 32.42
N GLU A 80 22.51 0.69 32.77
CA GLU A 80 23.41 1.59 33.48
C GLU A 80 22.94 1.80 34.92
N ILE A 81 23.85 2.22 35.80
CA ILE A 81 23.54 2.55 37.19
C ILE A 81 23.50 4.07 37.32
N HIS A 82 22.36 4.60 37.73
CA HIS A 82 22.07 6.03 37.83
C HIS A 82 21.90 6.45 39.30
N GLY A 83 22.79 5.95 40.17
CA GLY A 83 22.81 6.26 41.60
C GLY A 83 22.05 5.26 42.47
N VAL A 84 21.59 5.73 43.63
CA VAL A 84 20.92 4.93 44.68
C VAL A 84 19.71 5.72 45.18
N HIS A 85 18.59 5.05 45.42
CA HIS A 85 17.40 5.63 46.06
C HIS A 85 17.68 5.97 47.53
N GLU A 86 16.84 6.82 48.14
CA GLU A 86 16.94 7.18 49.56
C GLU A 86 16.86 5.96 50.50
N GLY A 87 16.21 4.87 50.06
CA GLY A 87 16.14 3.59 50.75
C GLY A 87 17.38 2.67 50.60
N GLY A 88 18.42 3.10 49.87
CA GLY A 88 19.64 2.32 49.64
C GLY A 88 19.60 1.37 48.43
N GLU A 89 18.48 1.31 47.70
CA GLU A 89 18.32 0.50 46.49
C GLU A 89 19.03 1.12 45.28
N THR A 90 19.75 0.32 44.49
CA THR A 90 20.43 0.80 43.27
C THR A 90 19.42 1.24 42.22
N ARG A 91 19.63 2.43 41.66
CA ARG A 91 18.80 2.93 40.56
C ARG A 91 19.37 2.46 39.22
N TYR A 92 18.59 1.70 38.48
CA TYR A 92 18.99 1.19 37.16
C TYR A 92 18.30 1.94 36.03
N PHE A 93 19.02 2.16 34.94
CA PHE A 93 18.50 2.80 33.74
C PHE A 93 18.80 1.96 32.50
N LYS A 94 17.77 1.59 31.74
CA LYS A 94 17.91 0.86 30.48
C LYS A 94 17.93 1.83 29.31
N SER A 95 19.04 1.88 28.58
CA SER A 95 19.18 2.72 27.39
C SER A 95 18.34 2.16 26.24
N LEU A 96 17.85 3.05 25.36
CA LEU A 96 17.17 2.68 24.13
C LEU A 96 17.97 3.18 22.92
N PRO A 97 18.13 2.37 21.87
CA PRO A 97 18.84 2.78 20.66
C PRO A 97 17.94 3.64 19.77
N ASP A 98 18.52 4.54 18.96
CA ASP A 98 17.77 5.46 18.08
C ASP A 98 18.36 5.63 16.67
N SER A 99 19.46 4.95 16.36
CA SER A 99 20.33 5.36 15.25
C SER A 99 20.23 4.48 13.99
N HIS A 100 19.59 3.31 14.05
CA HIS A 100 19.54 2.32 12.96
C HIS A 100 18.13 1.75 12.74
N ALA A 101 17.88 1.19 11.55
CA ALA A 101 16.58 0.66 11.15
C ALA A 101 15.89 -0.28 12.17
N PRO A 102 16.54 -1.33 12.73
CA PRO A 102 15.87 -2.22 13.69
C PRO A 102 15.65 -1.58 15.07
N ASP A 103 16.22 -0.40 15.34
CA ASP A 103 16.11 0.26 16.63
C ASP A 103 14.68 0.73 16.89
N ALA A 104 13.95 1.17 15.86
CA ALA A 104 12.57 1.63 16.00
C ALA A 104 11.63 0.53 16.51
N GLU A 105 11.75 -0.66 15.94
CA GLU A 105 10.95 -1.82 16.33
C GLU A 105 11.34 -2.35 17.70
N PHE A 106 12.64 -2.39 18.01
CA PHE A 106 13.14 -2.72 19.35
C PHE A 106 12.57 -1.76 20.41
N ARG A 107 12.58 -0.44 20.14
CA ARG A 107 11.99 0.56 21.03
C ARG A 107 10.50 0.34 21.22
N ALA A 108 9.76 0.04 20.15
CA ALA A 108 8.33 -0.22 20.22
C ALA A 108 8.01 -1.42 21.12
N GLY A 109 8.74 -2.53 20.96
CA GLY A 109 8.59 -3.71 21.82
C GLY A 109 8.87 -3.42 23.30
N PHE A 110 9.95 -2.67 23.57
CA PHE A 110 10.28 -2.25 24.93
C PHE A 110 9.19 -1.36 25.56
N LEU A 111 8.71 -0.35 24.82
CA LEU A 111 7.74 0.63 25.33
C LEU A 111 6.36 0.00 25.53
N ASN A 112 5.93 -0.89 24.64
CA ASN A 112 4.66 -1.62 24.82
C ASN A 112 4.71 -2.52 26.07
N ALA A 113 5.84 -3.21 26.30
CA ALA A 113 6.02 -4.02 27.51
C ALA A 113 6.03 -3.16 28.79
N MET A 114 6.62 -1.96 28.73
CA MET A 114 6.61 -0.99 29.80
C MET A 114 5.20 -0.47 30.10
N GLU A 115 4.44 -0.07 29.08
CA GLU A 115 3.05 0.38 29.21
C GLU A 115 2.15 -0.69 29.83
N ALA A 116 2.27 -1.95 29.37
CA ALA A 116 1.52 -3.07 29.93
C ALA A 116 1.85 -3.32 31.41
N SER A 117 3.14 -3.29 31.77
CA SER A 117 3.60 -3.44 33.15
C SER A 117 3.10 -2.30 34.05
N LEU A 118 3.16 -1.06 33.57
CA LEU A 118 2.66 0.11 34.28
C LEU A 118 1.14 0.02 34.50
N THR A 119 0.39 -0.36 33.47
CA THR A 119 -1.07 -0.56 33.53
C THR A 119 -1.42 -1.60 34.59
N GLU A 120 -0.77 -2.77 34.56
CA GLU A 120 -1.00 -3.83 35.53
C GLU A 120 -0.67 -3.40 36.96
N ARG A 121 0.46 -2.71 37.17
CA ARG A 121 0.91 -2.28 38.50
C ARG A 121 0.05 -1.16 39.06
N LEU A 122 -0.36 -0.19 38.25
CA LEU A 122 -1.29 0.87 38.64
C LEU A 122 -2.69 0.33 38.99
N GLY A 123 -3.16 -0.69 38.27
CA GLY A 123 -4.43 -1.36 38.57
C GLY A 123 -4.45 -2.09 39.92
N LYS A 124 -3.29 -2.43 40.48
CA LYS A 124 -3.14 -3.04 41.82
C LYS A 124 -3.03 -2.02 42.94
N VAL A 125 -2.90 -0.73 42.62
CA VAL A 125 -2.85 0.35 43.62
C VAL A 125 -4.28 0.64 44.08
N GLU A 126 -4.49 0.76 45.39
CA GLU A 126 -5.79 1.20 45.93
C GLU A 126 -5.94 2.73 45.79
N TRP A 127 -6.99 3.15 45.11
CA TRP A 127 -7.33 4.56 44.86
C TRP A 127 -8.49 4.97 45.77
N GLY A 128 -8.27 5.89 46.72
CA GLY A 128 -9.28 6.27 47.72
C GLY A 128 -9.02 7.63 48.36
N LYS A 129 -10.08 8.32 48.79
CA LYS A 129 -10.06 9.74 49.22
C LYS A 129 -9.45 10.00 50.61
N ASP A 130 -9.38 9.01 51.50
CA ASP A 130 -9.06 9.22 52.93
C ASP A 130 -7.84 8.44 53.45
N GLY A 131 -6.71 8.43 52.72
CA GLY A 131 -5.47 7.80 53.19
C GLY A 131 -4.21 8.55 52.75
N PRO A 132 -2.99 8.05 53.09
CA PRO A 132 -1.72 8.66 52.70
C PRO A 132 -1.69 8.99 51.22
N ALA A 133 -1.01 10.08 50.85
CA ALA A 133 -1.00 10.61 49.49
C ALA A 133 -0.68 9.49 48.49
N VAL A 134 -1.38 9.44 47.36
CA VAL A 134 -1.18 8.45 46.29
C VAL A 134 0.31 8.20 45.99
N THR A 135 1.12 9.25 46.01
CA THR A 135 2.55 9.19 45.77
C THR A 135 3.28 8.32 46.79
N GLU A 136 2.81 8.19 48.04
CA GLU A 136 3.39 7.34 49.08
C GLU A 136 3.10 5.84 48.88
N ARG A 137 2.05 5.49 48.11
CA ARG A 137 1.66 4.09 47.83
C ARG A 137 2.41 3.46 46.66
N LEU A 138 2.90 4.28 45.73
CA LEU A 138 3.69 3.81 44.61
C LEU A 138 5.05 3.33 45.11
N ASP A 139 5.50 2.15 44.70
CA ASP A 139 6.87 1.72 44.99
C ASP A 139 7.90 2.59 44.23
N THR A 140 9.14 2.62 44.71
CA THR A 140 10.25 3.41 44.12
C THR A 140 10.46 3.08 42.64
N GLY A 141 10.38 1.81 42.27
CA GLY A 141 10.48 1.35 40.88
C GLY A 141 9.32 1.83 40.01
N LEU A 142 8.08 1.80 40.52
CA LEU A 142 6.89 2.25 39.76
C LEU A 142 6.97 3.74 39.46
N ARG A 143 7.43 4.55 40.42
CA ARG A 143 7.64 6.00 40.19
C ARG A 143 8.70 6.24 39.12
N ASP A 144 9.79 5.48 39.15
CA ASP A 144 10.87 5.59 38.19
C ASP A 144 10.47 5.14 36.78
N ASP A 145 9.70 4.05 36.66
CA ASP A 145 9.18 3.57 35.39
C ASP A 145 8.17 4.56 34.79
N LEU A 146 7.32 5.18 35.61
CA LEU A 146 6.41 6.25 35.18
C LEU A 146 7.15 7.47 34.65
N GLU A 147 8.21 7.90 35.36
CA GLU A 147 9.07 8.99 34.94
C GLU A 147 9.85 8.65 33.66
N ALA A 148 10.34 7.42 33.53
CA ALA A 148 11.03 6.95 32.34
C ALA A 148 10.08 6.84 31.14
N PHE A 149 8.84 6.40 31.35
CA PHE A 149 7.80 6.34 30.33
C PHE A 149 7.39 7.74 29.89
N ALA A 150 7.16 8.66 30.82
CA ALA A 150 6.82 10.06 30.51
C ALA A 150 7.92 10.80 29.72
N ARG A 151 9.21 10.47 29.93
CA ARG A 151 10.31 11.02 29.10
C ARG A 151 10.29 10.55 27.66
N ARG A 152 9.67 9.40 27.39
CA ARG A 152 9.71 8.73 26.08
C ARG A 152 8.38 8.89 25.33
N GLU A 153 7.27 8.77 26.06
CA GLU A 153 5.90 8.77 25.57
C GLU A 153 5.03 9.70 26.46
N PRO A 154 5.25 11.03 26.43
CA PRO A 154 4.63 11.97 27.38
C PRO A 154 3.10 11.95 27.35
N GLU A 155 2.49 11.90 26.16
CA GLU A 155 1.04 11.90 26.00
C GLU A 155 0.39 10.61 26.51
N LYS A 156 0.99 9.45 26.19
CA LYS A 156 0.52 8.15 26.70
C LYS A 156 0.70 8.06 28.20
N ALA A 157 1.82 8.53 28.75
CA ALA A 157 2.06 8.54 30.19
C ALA A 157 1.05 9.44 30.93
N ALA A 158 0.74 10.62 30.38
CA ALA A 158 -0.27 11.52 30.94
C ALA A 158 -1.68 10.90 30.88
N THR A 159 -2.02 10.24 29.77
CA THR A 159 -3.30 9.53 29.61
C THR A 159 -3.41 8.34 30.56
N LEU A 160 -2.35 7.54 30.66
CA LEU A 160 -2.28 6.40 31.57
C LEU A 160 -2.45 6.85 33.02
N TRP A 161 -1.74 7.90 33.45
CA TRP A 161 -1.89 8.44 34.81
C TRP A 161 -3.31 8.93 35.09
N ALA A 162 -3.89 9.72 34.19
CA ALA A 162 -5.24 10.26 34.31
C ALA A 162 -6.34 9.18 34.34
N GLY A 163 -6.08 8.00 33.76
CA GLY A 163 -6.98 6.86 33.82
C GLY A 163 -7.12 6.23 35.21
N TYR A 164 -6.12 6.40 36.09
CA TYR A 164 -6.09 5.80 37.43
C TYR A 164 -6.19 6.82 38.57
N SER A 165 -5.75 8.08 38.37
CA SER A 165 -5.56 9.04 39.45
C SER A 165 -5.75 10.50 39.05
N ASP A 166 -6.37 11.27 39.95
CA ASP A 166 -6.42 12.75 39.90
C ASP A 166 -5.37 13.40 40.83
N ALA A 167 -4.54 12.60 41.50
CA ALA A 167 -3.51 13.12 42.37
C ALA A 167 -2.36 13.76 41.58
N VAL A 168 -1.60 14.64 42.23
CA VAL A 168 -0.40 15.25 41.66
C VAL A 168 0.55 14.14 41.17
N PRO A 169 0.95 14.14 39.88
CA PRO A 169 1.80 13.08 39.36
C PRO A 169 3.17 13.02 40.04
N PRO A 170 3.72 11.81 40.25
CA PRO A 170 5.05 11.63 40.80
C PRO A 170 6.11 12.12 39.81
N GLY A 171 7.07 12.90 40.32
CA GLY A 171 8.20 13.39 39.55
C GLY A 171 7.89 14.58 38.62
N PRO A 172 8.94 15.26 38.12
CA PRO A 172 8.79 16.48 37.32
C PRO A 172 8.38 16.22 35.88
N THR A 173 8.82 15.12 35.25
CA THR A 173 8.55 14.88 33.83
C THR A 173 7.11 14.47 33.60
N LEU A 174 6.59 13.53 34.39
CA LEU A 174 5.19 13.12 34.26
C LEU A 174 4.24 14.29 34.60
N ARG A 175 4.59 15.10 35.59
CA ARG A 175 3.82 16.30 35.93
C ARG A 175 3.75 17.30 34.78
N ALA A 176 4.88 17.57 34.11
CA ALA A 176 4.90 18.43 32.94
C ALA A 176 4.05 17.87 31.79
N ALA A 177 4.08 16.56 31.56
CA ALA A 177 3.27 15.91 30.54
C ALA A 177 1.75 16.03 30.81
N VAL A 178 1.33 15.81 32.06
CA VAL A 178 -0.08 15.98 32.47
C VAL A 178 -0.52 17.44 32.34
N GLN A 179 0.30 18.39 32.83
CA GLN A 179 0.00 19.82 32.71
C GLN A 179 -0.07 20.30 31.26
N SER A 180 0.81 19.80 30.38
CA SER A 180 0.77 20.14 28.95
C SER A 180 -0.50 19.62 28.28
N ARG A 181 -0.97 18.44 28.66
CA ARG A 181 -2.22 17.87 28.16
C ARG A 181 -3.43 18.71 28.61
N GLU A 182 -3.45 19.09 29.88
CA GLU A 182 -4.50 19.96 30.43
C GLU A 182 -4.48 21.35 29.77
N ALA A 183 -3.31 21.96 29.58
CA ALA A 183 -3.19 23.26 28.92
C ALA A 183 -3.55 23.23 27.43
N ASN A 184 -3.31 22.12 26.73
CA ASN A 184 -3.77 21.94 25.35
C ASN A 184 -5.31 21.83 25.30
N ALA A 185 -5.92 21.10 26.23
CA ALA A 185 -7.37 21.07 26.37
C ALA A 185 -7.93 22.48 26.65
N ASP A 186 -7.27 23.28 27.49
CA ASP A 186 -7.66 24.68 27.77
C ASP A 186 -7.44 25.64 26.57
N ARG A 187 -6.45 25.37 25.71
CA ARG A 187 -6.18 26.16 24.50
C ARG A 187 -7.17 25.86 23.38
N ASP A 188 -7.58 24.60 23.28
CA ASP A 188 -8.71 24.20 22.43
C ASP A 188 -9.99 24.89 22.93
N ILE A 189 -10.19 25.08 24.24
CA ILE A 189 -11.32 25.88 24.77
C ILE A 189 -11.24 27.36 24.35
N ALA A 190 -10.05 27.98 24.33
CA ALA A 190 -9.89 29.40 24.00
C ALA A 190 -10.03 29.72 22.50
N THR A 191 -9.73 28.77 21.63
CA THR A 191 -9.80 28.96 20.16
C THR A 191 -11.26 28.95 19.65
N TYR A 192 -12.20 28.42 20.43
CA TYR A 192 -13.61 28.27 20.06
C TYR A 192 -14.57 29.24 20.80
N GLY A 193 -14.06 30.15 21.63
CA GLY A 193 -14.84 31.14 22.37
C GLY A 193 -15.41 32.31 21.56
N ASP A 194 -15.13 32.37 20.25
CA ASP A 194 -15.50 33.51 19.37
C ASP A 194 -16.57 33.16 18.31
N ALA A 195 -17.27 32.02 18.43
CA ALA A 195 -18.34 31.63 17.49
C ALA A 195 -19.73 32.14 17.94
N PRO A 196 -20.55 32.73 17.04
CA PRO A 196 -21.87 33.27 17.38
C PRO A 196 -22.93 32.17 17.57
N ALA A 197 -23.98 32.53 18.32
CA ALA A 197 -25.02 31.64 18.84
C ALA A 197 -25.73 30.77 17.79
N GLY A 198 -25.45 29.46 17.83
CA GLY A 198 -26.17 28.42 17.10
C GLY A 198 -25.75 27.04 17.62
N LYS A 199 -26.67 26.36 18.32
CA LYS A 199 -26.49 25.10 19.10
C LYS A 199 -25.46 25.19 20.25
N PRO A 200 -25.80 24.74 21.47
CA PRO A 200 -24.89 24.82 22.60
C PRO A 200 -23.65 23.93 22.33
N PRO A 201 -22.42 24.45 22.46
CA PRO A 201 -21.22 23.77 22.02
C PRO A 201 -20.94 22.51 22.86
N ILE A 202 -20.70 21.40 22.17
CA ILE A 202 -20.20 20.16 22.75
C ILE A 202 -18.74 20.38 23.14
N ILE A 203 -18.43 20.27 24.43
CA ILE A 203 -17.10 20.52 25.00
C ILE A 203 -16.33 19.23 25.34
N ALA A 204 -17.01 18.08 25.34
CA ALA A 204 -16.38 16.77 25.41
C ALA A 204 -17.33 15.70 24.88
N THR A 205 -16.78 14.64 24.30
CA THR A 205 -17.53 13.49 23.77
C THR A 205 -16.97 12.20 24.37
N GLY A 206 -17.81 11.18 24.50
CA GLY A 206 -17.37 9.80 24.68
C GLY A 206 -17.45 9.02 23.38
N ASP A 207 -17.27 7.71 23.50
CA ASP A 207 -17.30 6.80 22.36
C ASP A 207 -18.71 6.62 21.80
N TRP A 208 -18.79 6.36 20.50
CA TRP A 208 -20.03 5.94 19.85
C TRP A 208 -20.43 4.54 20.30
N VAL A 209 -21.71 4.37 20.60
CA VAL A 209 -22.33 3.13 21.03
C VAL A 209 -23.64 2.96 20.27
N THR A 210 -23.88 1.76 19.75
CA THR A 210 -25.17 1.41 19.15
C THR A 210 -26.15 1.06 20.27
N ALA A 211 -27.21 1.84 20.43
CA ALA A 211 -28.27 1.55 21.38
C ALA A 211 -29.11 0.33 20.94
N ASP A 212 -29.90 -0.24 21.87
CA ASP A 212 -30.81 -1.37 21.60
C ASP A 212 -31.84 -1.10 20.46
N ALA A 213 -32.05 0.17 20.10
CA ALA A 213 -32.90 0.61 18.99
C ALA A 213 -32.15 0.80 17.65
N ASN A 214 -30.90 0.31 17.52
CA ASN A 214 -30.04 0.47 16.33
C ASN A 214 -29.71 1.93 15.95
N VAL A 215 -29.74 2.85 16.91
CA VAL A 215 -29.29 4.23 16.73
C VAL A 215 -27.88 4.37 17.31
N GLU A 216 -26.96 4.95 16.55
CA GLU A 216 -25.62 5.27 17.04
C GLU A 216 -25.69 6.53 17.91
N LEU A 217 -25.26 6.40 19.17
CA LEU A 217 -25.27 7.48 20.15
C LEU A 217 -23.88 7.61 20.77
N ARG A 218 -23.44 8.82 21.07
CA ARG A 218 -22.30 9.05 21.96
C ARG A 218 -22.66 9.99 23.09
N PRO A 219 -22.18 9.75 24.32
CA PRO A 219 -22.39 10.69 25.42
C PRO A 219 -21.60 11.97 25.15
N VAL A 220 -22.16 13.11 25.53
CA VAL A 220 -21.55 14.42 25.32
C VAL A 220 -21.68 15.30 26.55
N ALA A 221 -20.70 16.16 26.77
CA ALA A 221 -20.78 17.27 27.70
C ALA A 221 -20.98 18.56 26.91
N VAL A 222 -21.93 19.37 27.33
CA VAL A 222 -22.34 20.58 26.61
C VAL A 222 -22.18 21.79 27.51
N ALA A 223 -21.47 22.82 27.04
CA ALA A 223 -21.40 24.08 27.75
C ALA A 223 -22.57 24.98 27.34
N THR A 224 -23.31 25.47 28.32
CA THR A 224 -24.33 26.50 28.14
C THR A 224 -23.99 27.71 29.01
N ASP A 225 -24.75 28.80 28.83
CA ASP A 225 -24.74 29.96 29.73
C ASP A 225 -25.13 29.61 31.18
N ARG A 226 -25.73 28.44 31.41
CA ARG A 226 -26.18 27.94 32.73
C ARG A 226 -25.23 26.94 33.38
N GLY A 227 -24.16 26.54 32.70
CA GLY A 227 -23.16 25.61 33.21
C GLY A 227 -22.85 24.47 32.25
N ILE A 228 -22.20 23.42 32.75
CA ILE A 228 -21.86 22.23 31.96
C ILE A 228 -22.95 21.18 32.16
N HIS A 229 -23.51 20.65 31.09
CA HIS A 229 -24.58 19.67 31.10
C HIS A 229 -24.11 18.35 30.51
N THR A 230 -24.73 17.24 30.91
CA THR A 230 -24.59 15.95 30.20
C THR A 230 -25.62 15.84 29.10
N GLY A 231 -25.38 15.01 28.09
CA GLY A 231 -26.25 14.84 26.95
C GLY A 231 -25.83 13.66 26.07
N TYR A 232 -26.52 13.52 24.94
CA TYR A 232 -26.20 12.56 23.89
C TYR A 232 -26.22 13.21 22.52
N GLU A 233 -25.28 12.81 21.69
CA GLU A 233 -25.32 13.08 20.26
C GLU A 233 -25.74 11.80 19.54
N ALA A 234 -26.83 11.87 18.80
CA ALA A 234 -27.36 10.78 17.98
C ALA A 234 -26.95 10.99 16.52
N ASN A 235 -26.39 9.96 15.90
CA ASN A 235 -26.14 9.92 14.47
C ASN A 235 -27.40 9.38 13.79
N LEU A 236 -28.12 10.27 13.10
CA LEU A 236 -29.34 9.95 12.38
C LEU A 236 -29.01 9.38 11.00
N PRO A 237 -29.90 8.58 10.41
CA PRO A 237 -29.79 8.19 9.00
C PRO A 237 -29.62 9.43 8.11
N GLY A 238 -28.69 9.42 7.15
CA GLY A 238 -28.38 10.59 6.30
C GLY A 238 -27.20 11.45 6.78
N GLY A 239 -26.58 11.12 7.91
CA GLY A 239 -25.35 11.76 8.39
C GLY A 239 -25.56 13.04 9.19
N GLU A 240 -26.80 13.33 9.59
CA GLU A 240 -27.11 14.41 10.52
C GLU A 240 -26.92 13.97 11.97
N ASN A 241 -26.35 14.87 12.80
CA ASN A 241 -26.19 14.63 14.23
C ASN A 241 -27.18 15.48 15.04
N GLU A 242 -27.93 14.84 15.93
CA GLU A 242 -28.88 15.49 16.84
C GLU A 242 -28.34 15.49 18.27
N LEU A 243 -28.37 16.66 18.91
CA LEU A 243 -27.86 16.88 20.26
C LEU A 243 -29.01 16.99 21.27
N THR A 244 -29.04 16.07 22.23
CA THR A 244 -29.92 16.12 23.40
C THR A 244 -29.14 16.50 24.64
N VAL A 245 -29.65 17.42 25.45
CA VAL A 245 -28.95 17.97 26.63
C VAL A 245 -29.85 17.87 27.86
N SER A 246 -29.30 17.37 28.96
CA SER A 246 -29.96 17.32 30.27
C SER A 246 -30.06 18.70 30.91
N GLU A 247 -31.07 18.92 31.74
CA GLU A 247 -31.19 20.17 32.52
C GLU A 247 -30.20 20.23 33.70
N ARG A 248 -29.60 19.08 34.07
CA ARG A 248 -28.68 18.97 35.21
C ARG A 248 -27.31 19.55 34.89
N THR A 249 -26.82 20.42 35.78
CA THR A 249 -25.49 21.02 35.68
C THR A 249 -24.44 20.23 36.47
N PHE A 250 -23.23 20.16 35.93
CA PHE A 250 -22.06 19.48 36.48
C PHE A 250 -20.89 20.45 36.62
N PRO A 251 -19.99 20.20 37.58
CA PRO A 251 -18.86 21.10 37.83
C PRO A 251 -17.78 21.04 36.74
N ASN A 252 -17.73 19.99 35.91
CA ASN A 252 -16.80 19.84 34.79
C ASN A 252 -17.33 18.84 33.75
N SER A 253 -16.74 18.86 32.55
CA SER A 253 -17.10 17.98 31.42
C SER A 253 -16.93 16.49 31.72
N ARG A 254 -15.96 16.14 32.58
CA ARG A 254 -15.72 14.75 32.99
C ARG A 254 -16.83 14.21 33.90
N GLU A 255 -17.30 15.00 34.87
CA GLU A 255 -18.46 14.62 35.69
C GLU A 255 -19.73 14.55 34.85
N ALA A 256 -19.91 15.46 33.89
CA ALA A 256 -21.02 15.38 32.95
C ALA A 256 -21.01 14.08 32.14
N LEU A 257 -19.89 13.72 31.51
CA LEU A 257 -19.78 12.47 30.75
C LEU A 257 -19.98 11.21 31.61
N ARG A 258 -19.48 11.21 32.86
CA ARG A 258 -19.65 10.08 33.79
C ARG A 258 -21.11 9.81 34.14
N HIS A 259 -21.93 10.85 34.19
CA HIS A 259 -23.36 10.77 34.48
C HIS A 259 -24.24 10.68 33.24
N ALA A 260 -23.64 10.54 32.05
CA ALA A 260 -24.41 10.35 30.83
C ALA A 260 -25.24 9.06 30.90
N TYR A 261 -24.66 7.95 31.37
CA TYR A 261 -25.37 6.66 31.45
C TYR A 261 -26.62 6.70 32.35
N ASP A 262 -26.59 7.49 33.42
CA ASP A 262 -27.75 7.73 34.30
C ASP A 262 -28.88 8.47 33.55
N PHE A 263 -28.52 9.36 32.61
CA PHE A 263 -29.44 10.06 31.71
C PHE A 263 -29.99 9.14 30.60
N TYR A 264 -29.27 8.06 30.25
CA TYR A 264 -29.73 7.01 29.31
C TYR A 264 -30.68 5.98 29.95
N GLU A 265 -30.41 5.50 31.15
CA GLU A 265 -31.24 4.48 31.82
C GLU A 265 -32.47 5.04 32.57
N GLY A 266 -32.58 6.36 32.76
CA GLY A 266 -33.53 6.93 33.73
C GLY A 266 -34.19 8.25 33.34
N GLY A 267 -35.29 8.18 32.58
CA GLY A 267 -36.51 8.95 32.89
C GLY A 267 -36.69 10.36 32.32
N GLU A 268 -35.80 10.88 31.47
CA GLU A 268 -36.06 12.12 30.71
C GLU A 268 -36.00 11.86 29.20
N GLU A 269 -36.90 12.50 28.45
CA GLU A 269 -37.45 12.18 27.12
C GLU A 269 -36.46 12.08 25.92
N GLY A 270 -35.15 11.99 26.16
CA GLY A 270 -34.10 12.13 25.15
C GLY A 270 -34.00 10.98 24.14
N LEU A 271 -34.03 9.73 24.59
CA LEU A 271 -33.92 8.55 23.71
C LEU A 271 -35.17 8.37 22.84
N GLU A 272 -36.36 8.61 23.40
CA GLU A 272 -37.62 8.51 22.66
C GLU A 272 -37.72 9.55 21.54
N LEU A 273 -37.17 10.76 21.74
CA LEU A 273 -37.12 11.80 20.72
C LEU A 273 -36.18 11.42 19.57
N ALA A 274 -34.95 10.97 19.88
CA ALA A 274 -33.97 10.57 18.88
C ALA A 274 -34.43 9.33 18.08
N VAL A 275 -35.07 8.34 18.74
CA VAL A 275 -35.63 7.16 18.06
C VAL A 275 -36.84 7.53 17.19
N LYS A 276 -37.71 8.43 17.67
CA LYS A 276 -38.85 8.92 16.88
C LYS A 276 -38.38 9.71 15.65
N ARG A 277 -37.34 10.54 15.81
CA ARG A 277 -36.75 11.33 14.72
C ARG A 277 -36.00 10.45 13.73
N ALA A 278 -35.21 9.47 14.18
CA ALA A 278 -34.59 8.48 13.31
C ALA A 278 -35.65 7.71 12.49
N ALA A 279 -36.80 7.37 13.09
CA ALA A 279 -37.92 6.73 12.40
C ALA A 279 -38.75 7.68 11.50
N GLU A 280 -38.61 9.01 11.65
CA GLU A 280 -39.14 10.04 10.75
C GLU A 280 -38.16 10.27 9.59
N VAL A 281 -36.86 10.36 9.85
CA VAL A 281 -35.79 10.51 8.85
C VAL A 281 -35.65 9.27 7.98
N ASP A 282 -35.79 8.06 8.53
CA ASP A 282 -35.85 6.81 7.73
C ASP A 282 -37.13 6.75 6.87
N ARG A 283 -38.18 7.51 7.25
CA ARG A 283 -39.40 7.70 6.46
C ARG A 283 -39.22 8.77 5.38
N GLU A 284 -38.47 9.83 5.68
CA GLU A 284 -38.10 10.92 4.75
C GLU A 284 -37.01 10.49 3.75
N LEU A 285 -36.12 9.57 4.10
CA LEU A 285 -35.08 9.00 3.22
C LEU A 285 -35.63 7.91 2.28
N VAL A 286 -36.81 7.35 2.58
CA VAL A 286 -37.54 6.44 1.68
C VAL A 286 -38.36 7.21 0.65
N GLU A 287 -38.67 8.49 0.89
CA GLU A 287 -39.08 9.40 -0.19
C GLU A 287 -37.82 9.99 -0.80
N GLU A 288 -37.51 9.62 -2.06
CA GLU A 288 -36.48 10.32 -2.83
C GLU A 288 -36.76 11.84 -2.72
N PRO A 289 -35.82 12.67 -2.24
CA PRO A 289 -36.00 14.10 -2.37
C PRO A 289 -36.12 14.39 -3.87
N ASP A 290 -37.16 15.13 -4.25
CA ASP A 290 -37.36 15.54 -5.64
C ASP A 290 -36.02 16.06 -6.16
N PRO A 291 -35.46 15.47 -7.23
CA PRO A 291 -34.12 15.81 -7.68
C PRO A 291 -34.07 17.32 -7.91
N GLY A 292 -33.19 17.99 -7.15
CA GLY A 292 -32.91 19.41 -7.35
C GLY A 292 -32.48 19.65 -8.80
N PRO A 293 -32.62 20.89 -9.30
CA PRO A 293 -32.27 21.16 -10.68
C PRO A 293 -30.76 20.91 -10.91
N GLU A 294 -30.40 20.15 -11.93
CA GLU A 294 -29.01 19.88 -12.32
C GLU A 294 -28.59 20.78 -13.48
N GLY A 295 -27.34 21.26 -13.45
CA GLY A 295 -26.76 22.06 -14.55
C GLY A 295 -27.02 23.56 -14.42
N LEU A 296 -27.07 24.26 -15.56
CA LEU A 296 -27.25 25.71 -15.62
C LEU A 296 -28.73 26.08 -15.51
N VAL A 297 -29.08 26.85 -14.49
CA VAL A 297 -30.45 27.25 -14.18
C VAL A 297 -30.56 28.76 -14.16
N LEU A 298 -31.62 29.28 -14.77
CA LEU A 298 -31.99 30.70 -14.68
C LEU A 298 -32.87 30.93 -13.46
N GLU A 299 -32.44 31.78 -12.53
CA GLU A 299 -33.17 32.04 -11.29
C GLU A 299 -32.97 33.47 -10.76
N ARG A 300 -33.77 33.86 -9.75
CA ARG A 300 -33.63 35.13 -9.04
C ARG A 300 -32.86 34.91 -7.75
N ARG A 301 -31.81 35.70 -7.50
CA ARG A 301 -30.95 35.57 -6.32
C ARG A 301 -30.82 36.92 -5.59
N PRO A 302 -30.80 36.92 -4.25
CA PRO A 302 -30.50 38.14 -3.49
C PRO A 302 -29.06 38.57 -3.71
N GLN A 303 -28.82 39.88 -3.75
CA GLN A 303 -27.46 40.42 -3.88
C GLN A 303 -26.58 40.03 -2.67
N PRO A 304 -25.32 39.61 -2.86
CA PRO A 304 -24.41 39.36 -1.74
C PRO A 304 -24.05 40.65 -0.98
N GLU A 305 -23.95 40.58 0.36
CA GLU A 305 -23.82 41.73 1.27
C GLU A 305 -22.57 42.62 1.09
N PHE A 306 -21.58 42.21 0.28
CA PHE A 306 -20.30 42.91 0.16
C PHE A 306 -19.91 43.20 -1.28
N ALA A 307 -19.73 44.49 -1.60
CA ALA A 307 -19.16 44.93 -2.87
C ALA A 307 -17.76 44.35 -3.07
N ARG A 308 -17.59 43.58 -4.16
CA ARG A 308 -16.31 43.00 -4.56
C ARG A 308 -16.09 43.24 -6.05
N PRO A 309 -14.84 43.29 -6.52
CA PRO A 309 -14.55 43.40 -7.94
C PRO A 309 -14.94 42.12 -8.68
N GLU A 310 -15.76 42.29 -9.71
CA GLU A 310 -16.26 41.23 -10.59
C GLU A 310 -15.75 41.42 -12.01
N THR A 311 -15.51 40.33 -12.73
CA THR A 311 -15.27 40.41 -14.18
C THR A 311 -16.58 40.78 -14.86
N ALA A 312 -16.52 41.70 -15.82
CA ALA A 312 -17.70 42.18 -16.53
C ALA A 312 -17.52 42.18 -18.05
N ILE A 313 -18.64 42.08 -18.76
CA ILE A 313 -18.77 42.32 -20.19
C ILE A 313 -19.64 43.57 -20.37
N TYR A 314 -19.16 44.49 -21.19
CA TYR A 314 -19.82 45.76 -21.51
C TYR A 314 -20.18 45.83 -22.99
N ALA A 315 -21.30 46.46 -23.33
CA ALA A 315 -21.66 46.83 -24.70
C ALA A 315 -22.55 48.08 -24.75
N GLY A 316 -22.48 48.81 -25.87
CA GLY A 316 -23.27 50.01 -26.14
C GLY A 316 -22.70 51.30 -25.51
N ASP A 317 -23.16 52.44 -26.02
CA ASP A 317 -22.85 53.75 -25.46
C ASP A 317 -23.45 53.87 -24.05
N GLU A 318 -22.69 54.39 -23.08
CA GLU A 318 -23.10 54.48 -21.66
C GLU A 318 -23.33 53.13 -20.93
N ALA A 319 -22.73 52.03 -21.41
CA ALA A 319 -22.82 50.70 -20.77
C ALA A 319 -24.27 50.16 -20.69
N GLN A 320 -24.98 50.22 -21.83
CA GLN A 320 -26.31 49.63 -22.00
C GLN A 320 -26.37 48.14 -21.64
N LEU A 321 -25.24 47.42 -21.74
CA LEU A 321 -25.05 46.10 -21.18
C LEU A 321 -23.94 46.14 -20.12
N VAL A 322 -24.22 45.57 -18.95
CA VAL A 322 -23.23 45.23 -17.92
C VAL A 322 -23.55 43.82 -17.42
N LEU A 323 -22.82 42.82 -17.91
CA LEU A 323 -22.96 41.42 -17.48
C LEU A 323 -21.78 41.06 -16.58
N THR A 324 -22.01 40.61 -15.36
CA THR A 324 -20.93 40.23 -14.43
C THR A 324 -20.84 38.72 -14.27
N LEU A 325 -19.61 38.17 -14.26
CA LEU A 325 -19.32 36.72 -14.31
C LEU A 325 -18.69 36.19 -13.01
N GLY A 326 -18.98 36.85 -11.88
CA GLY A 326 -18.38 36.50 -10.60
C GLY A 326 -17.04 37.20 -10.35
N ARG A 327 -16.28 36.71 -9.36
CA ARG A 327 -15.08 37.37 -8.83
C ARG A 327 -14.03 37.58 -9.90
N ASP A 328 -13.47 38.78 -9.98
CA ASP A 328 -12.42 39.11 -10.95
C ASP A 328 -11.13 38.31 -10.75
N ASN A 329 -10.96 37.22 -11.51
CA ASN A 329 -9.77 36.38 -11.56
C ASN A 329 -9.38 36.06 -13.02
N GLU A 330 -8.35 35.23 -13.23
CA GLU A 330 -7.89 34.88 -14.59
C GLU A 330 -8.93 34.05 -15.37
N GLU A 331 -9.70 33.24 -14.66
CA GLU A 331 -10.61 32.23 -15.20
C GLU A 331 -11.92 32.88 -15.68
N THR A 332 -12.47 33.80 -14.88
CA THR A 332 -13.65 34.60 -15.24
C THR A 332 -13.33 35.59 -16.36
N ARG A 333 -12.08 36.08 -16.45
CA ARG A 333 -11.62 36.91 -17.59
C ARG A 333 -11.51 36.11 -18.88
N ASP A 334 -10.93 34.92 -18.82
CA ASP A 334 -10.87 34.02 -19.97
C ASP A 334 -12.28 33.60 -20.42
N LEU A 335 -13.19 33.30 -19.48
CA LEU A 335 -14.60 33.09 -19.79
C LEU A 335 -15.23 34.30 -20.49
N ALA A 336 -14.97 35.51 -19.99
CA ALA A 336 -15.48 36.74 -20.60
C ALA A 336 -14.97 36.92 -22.03
N GLU A 337 -13.68 36.64 -22.28
CA GLU A 337 -13.08 36.69 -23.61
C GLU A 337 -13.68 35.62 -24.55
N ARG A 338 -13.88 34.39 -24.06
CA ARG A 338 -14.55 33.31 -24.81
C ARG A 338 -15.99 33.67 -25.19
N LEU A 339 -16.75 34.24 -24.27
CA LEU A 339 -18.12 34.70 -24.53
C LEU A 339 -18.17 35.88 -25.50
N VAL A 340 -17.30 36.87 -25.34
CA VAL A 340 -17.19 37.98 -26.30
C VAL A 340 -16.76 37.46 -27.67
N ALA A 341 -15.96 36.40 -27.74
CA ALA A 341 -15.54 35.77 -29.00
C ALA A 341 -16.62 34.91 -29.67
N ASP A 342 -17.65 34.47 -28.93
CA ASP A 342 -18.71 33.61 -29.42
C ASP A 342 -19.64 34.34 -30.42
N PRO A 343 -19.75 33.88 -31.68
CA PRO A 343 -20.63 34.49 -32.68
C PRO A 343 -22.11 34.51 -32.28
N GLU A 344 -22.59 33.50 -31.53
CA GLU A 344 -23.99 33.45 -31.10
C GLU A 344 -24.26 34.48 -30.01
N PHE A 345 -23.39 34.56 -29.01
CA PHE A 345 -23.43 35.60 -27.98
C PHE A 345 -23.43 37.01 -28.60
N ARG A 346 -22.48 37.29 -29.52
CA ARG A 346 -22.40 38.58 -30.24
C ARG A 346 -23.70 38.94 -30.95
N LYS A 347 -24.33 37.96 -31.60
CA LYS A 347 -25.58 38.15 -32.32
C LYS A 347 -26.73 38.54 -31.38
N VAL A 348 -26.85 37.88 -30.21
CA VAL A 348 -27.89 38.21 -29.22
C VAL A 348 -27.73 39.65 -28.71
N VAL A 349 -26.49 40.11 -28.49
CA VAL A 349 -26.20 41.49 -28.09
C VAL A 349 -26.53 42.47 -29.22
N ALA A 350 -26.10 42.19 -30.45
CA ALA A 350 -26.31 43.07 -31.62
C ALA A 350 -27.80 43.23 -32.01
N ASP A 351 -28.63 42.21 -31.76
CA ASP A 351 -30.08 42.28 -31.99
C ASP A 351 -30.79 43.32 -31.09
N HIS A 352 -30.14 43.76 -30.00
CA HIS A 352 -30.69 44.71 -29.02
C HIS A 352 -29.87 46.01 -28.89
N ILE A 353 -28.58 45.98 -29.19
CA ILE A 353 -27.66 47.12 -29.14
C ILE A 353 -27.08 47.34 -30.55
N PRO A 354 -27.57 48.32 -31.33
CA PRO A 354 -27.18 48.51 -32.73
C PRO A 354 -25.69 48.75 -32.99
N ASP A 355 -24.96 49.32 -32.02
CA ASP A 355 -23.53 49.63 -32.10
C ASP A 355 -22.65 48.62 -31.30
N ALA A 356 -23.21 47.46 -30.94
CA ALA A 356 -22.54 46.44 -30.12
C ALA A 356 -21.23 45.92 -30.74
N ASP A 357 -21.19 45.72 -32.06
CA ASP A 357 -20.02 45.15 -32.75
C ASP A 357 -18.74 45.98 -32.57
N GLY A 358 -18.87 47.28 -32.31
CA GLY A 358 -17.73 48.18 -32.06
C GLY A 358 -17.48 48.49 -30.58
N THR A 359 -18.39 48.12 -29.68
CA THR A 359 -18.38 48.52 -28.26
C THR A 359 -18.36 47.33 -27.28
N LEU A 360 -18.59 46.10 -27.78
CA LEU A 360 -18.56 44.89 -26.98
C LEU A 360 -17.13 44.58 -26.51
N GLY A 361 -16.92 44.49 -25.20
CA GLY A 361 -15.61 44.22 -24.62
C GLY A 361 -15.67 43.73 -23.18
N THR A 362 -14.53 43.25 -22.67
CA THR A 362 -14.38 42.80 -21.29
C THR A 362 -13.88 43.92 -20.39
N GLY A 363 -14.14 43.82 -19.10
CA GLY A 363 -13.67 44.78 -18.10
C GLY A 363 -13.89 44.29 -16.67
N ARG A 364 -13.83 45.22 -15.73
CA ARG A 364 -13.94 44.99 -14.29
C ARG A 364 -15.01 45.90 -13.70
N PHE A 365 -15.97 45.31 -13.00
CA PHE A 365 -17.06 46.01 -12.34
C PHE A 365 -16.90 45.96 -10.82
N VAL A 366 -17.16 47.07 -10.15
CA VAL A 366 -17.20 47.14 -8.68
C VAL A 366 -18.48 47.89 -8.31
N ASP A 367 -19.41 47.21 -7.64
CA ASP A 367 -20.64 47.84 -7.19
C ASP A 367 -20.35 48.92 -6.12
N GLY A 368 -20.95 50.11 -6.28
CA GLY A 368 -20.77 51.24 -5.36
C GLY A 368 -19.59 52.18 -5.65
N GLU A 369 -18.66 51.86 -6.56
CA GLU A 369 -17.58 52.77 -6.97
C GLU A 369 -18.03 53.58 -8.20
N GLY A 370 -18.49 54.82 -7.98
CA GLY A 370 -18.91 55.75 -9.06
C GLY A 370 -20.33 55.57 -9.60
N SER A 371 -21.04 54.50 -9.19
CA SER A 371 -22.47 54.31 -9.41
C SER A 371 -23.08 53.70 -8.15
N ALA A 372 -23.99 54.43 -7.49
CA ALA A 372 -24.65 53.94 -6.28
C ALA A 372 -25.91 53.18 -6.68
N GLY A 373 -25.99 51.89 -6.35
CA GLY A 373 -27.21 51.07 -6.50
C GLY A 373 -27.51 50.65 -7.94
N PHE A 374 -26.49 50.27 -8.72
CA PHE A 374 -26.68 49.82 -10.10
C PHE A 374 -27.31 48.42 -10.19
N LEU A 375 -27.01 47.55 -9.23
CA LEU A 375 -27.58 46.20 -9.15
C LEU A 375 -28.82 46.21 -8.22
N PRO A 376 -29.97 45.63 -8.64
CA PRO A 376 -31.16 45.51 -7.78
C PRO A 376 -30.95 44.50 -6.63
N ASP A 377 -31.76 44.64 -5.57
CA ASP A 377 -31.73 43.75 -4.39
C ASP A 377 -31.94 42.26 -4.75
N GLU A 378 -32.74 42.01 -5.80
CA GLU A 378 -32.90 40.70 -6.44
C GLU A 378 -32.40 40.74 -7.89
N LEU A 379 -31.44 39.88 -8.21
CA LEU A 379 -30.78 39.80 -9.50
C LEU A 379 -31.29 38.61 -10.30
N LEU A 380 -31.51 38.82 -11.60
CA LEU A 380 -31.56 37.72 -12.56
C LEU A 380 -30.15 37.12 -12.64
N ALA A 381 -30.05 35.80 -12.46
CA ALA A 381 -28.79 35.09 -12.38
C ALA A 381 -28.84 33.76 -13.14
N VAL A 382 -27.71 33.39 -13.75
CA VAL A 382 -27.47 32.01 -14.17
C VAL A 382 -26.66 31.33 -13.07
N THR A 383 -27.16 30.22 -12.56
CA THR A 383 -26.55 29.44 -11.48
C THR A 383 -26.19 28.05 -11.99
N SER A 384 -24.98 27.57 -11.69
CA SER A 384 -24.61 26.18 -11.86
C SER A 384 -24.97 25.38 -10.61
N TYR A 385 -25.68 24.26 -10.80
CA TYR A 385 -25.93 23.29 -9.75
C TYR A 385 -25.09 22.03 -9.98
N GLY A 386 -24.24 21.71 -8.99
CA GLY A 386 -23.43 20.51 -8.94
C GLY A 386 -24.22 19.26 -8.53
N ARG A 387 -23.67 18.07 -8.78
CA ARG A 387 -24.30 16.77 -8.43
C ARG A 387 -24.42 16.54 -6.92
N ASP A 388 -23.68 17.31 -6.14
CA ASP A 388 -23.71 17.33 -4.67
C ASP A 388 -24.73 18.34 -4.11
N GLY A 389 -25.49 19.03 -4.99
CA GLY A 389 -26.42 20.07 -4.60
C GLY A 389 -25.76 21.44 -4.34
N SER A 390 -24.46 21.59 -4.59
CA SER A 390 -23.79 22.89 -4.55
C SER A 390 -24.35 23.83 -5.62
N ALA A 391 -24.46 25.12 -5.30
CA ALA A 391 -25.02 26.12 -6.21
C ALA A 391 -24.09 27.33 -6.30
N GLU A 392 -23.65 27.67 -7.51
CA GLU A 392 -22.76 28.80 -7.76
C GLU A 392 -23.33 29.75 -8.82
N VAL A 393 -23.39 31.05 -8.50
CA VAL A 393 -23.86 32.08 -9.44
C VAL A 393 -22.75 32.43 -10.42
N VAL A 394 -22.91 32.02 -11.68
CA VAL A 394 -21.89 32.15 -12.73
C VAL A 394 -22.09 33.38 -13.61
N ALA A 395 -23.29 33.96 -13.65
CA ALA A 395 -23.56 35.21 -14.35
C ALA A 395 -24.69 36.01 -13.68
N LYS A 396 -24.56 37.34 -13.64
CA LYS A 396 -25.58 38.26 -13.09
C LYS A 396 -25.91 39.37 -14.09
N PHE A 397 -27.18 39.76 -14.12
CA PHE A 397 -27.69 40.81 -14.99
C PHE A 397 -28.11 42.03 -14.19
N PRO A 398 -28.00 43.24 -14.78
CA PRO A 398 -28.23 44.49 -14.07
C PRO A 398 -29.72 44.84 -13.97
N ASP A 399 -30.55 44.24 -14.83
CA ASP A 399 -32.00 44.44 -14.86
C ASP A 399 -32.72 43.20 -15.44
N GLU A 400 -34.06 43.28 -15.50
CA GLU A 400 -34.93 42.29 -16.17
C GLU A 400 -35.44 42.80 -17.51
N GLY A 401 -34.62 43.58 -18.23
CA GLY A 401 -34.94 44.07 -19.55
C GLY A 401 -34.96 42.95 -20.61
N PRO A 402 -35.54 43.22 -21.80
CA PRO A 402 -35.59 42.24 -22.90
C PRO A 402 -34.22 41.68 -23.29
N LEU A 403 -33.17 42.51 -23.22
CA LEU A 403 -31.79 42.11 -23.48
C LEU A 403 -31.26 41.15 -22.41
N SER A 404 -31.43 41.50 -21.13
CA SER A 404 -31.00 40.69 -19.98
C SER A 404 -31.67 39.32 -19.98
N GLU A 405 -32.99 39.25 -20.26
CA GLU A 405 -33.67 37.96 -20.40
C GLU A 405 -33.18 37.12 -21.59
N ALA A 406 -32.94 37.75 -22.74
CA ALA A 406 -32.48 37.07 -23.94
C ALA A 406 -31.06 36.48 -23.72
N LEU A 407 -30.17 37.26 -23.10
CA LEU A 407 -28.83 36.82 -22.74
C LEU A 407 -28.85 35.74 -21.68
N ALA A 408 -29.68 35.86 -20.64
CA ALA A 408 -29.76 34.86 -19.59
C ALA A 408 -30.25 33.50 -20.11
N LYS A 409 -31.26 33.51 -21.01
CA LYS A 409 -31.73 32.29 -21.70
C LYS A 409 -30.64 31.69 -22.60
N HIS A 410 -29.88 32.53 -23.31
CA HIS A 410 -28.79 32.08 -24.17
C HIS A 410 -27.64 31.47 -23.33
N LEU A 411 -27.22 32.13 -22.25
CA LEU A 411 -26.12 31.67 -21.40
C LEU A 411 -26.46 30.38 -20.65
N ALA A 412 -27.72 30.19 -20.21
CA ALA A 412 -28.16 28.93 -19.61
C ALA A 412 -28.02 27.71 -20.55
N HIS A 413 -27.95 27.93 -21.87
CA HIS A 413 -27.78 26.87 -22.88
C HIS A 413 -26.47 27.00 -23.65
N SER A 414 -25.56 27.90 -23.22
CA SER A 414 -24.35 28.19 -23.97
C SER A 414 -23.33 27.06 -23.81
N PRO A 415 -22.77 26.53 -24.90
CA PRO A 415 -21.70 25.52 -24.81
C PRO A 415 -20.43 26.08 -24.15
N VAL A 416 -20.20 27.40 -24.24
CA VAL A 416 -19.07 28.07 -23.57
C VAL A 416 -19.25 28.03 -22.06
N MET A 417 -20.47 28.32 -21.57
CA MET A 417 -20.80 28.26 -20.14
C MET A 417 -20.75 26.82 -19.60
N ALA A 418 -21.28 25.86 -20.36
CA ALA A 418 -21.26 24.46 -19.97
C ALA A 418 -19.82 23.92 -19.83
N ALA A 419 -18.94 24.24 -20.79
CA ALA A 419 -17.54 23.86 -20.73
C ALA A 419 -16.81 24.47 -19.52
N TYR A 420 -17.06 25.75 -19.24
CA TYR A 420 -16.50 26.43 -18.07
C TYR A 420 -16.93 25.78 -16.74
N VAL A 421 -18.22 25.48 -16.58
CA VAL A 421 -18.72 24.80 -15.37
C VAL A 421 -18.11 23.40 -15.22
N GLU A 422 -17.92 22.67 -16.31
CA GLU A 422 -17.26 21.36 -16.28
C GLU A 422 -15.77 21.48 -15.90
N GLU A 423 -15.07 22.49 -16.42
CA GLU A 423 -13.67 22.81 -16.06
C GLU A 423 -13.53 23.15 -14.57
N GLU A 424 -14.43 23.98 -14.03
CA GLU A 424 -14.44 24.34 -12.60
C GLU A 424 -14.81 23.15 -11.70
N GLN A 425 -15.76 22.32 -12.12
CA GLN A 425 -16.08 21.09 -11.39
C GLN A 425 -14.86 20.14 -11.34
N GLN A 426 -14.16 19.95 -12.46
CA GLN A 426 -12.95 19.13 -12.50
C GLN A 426 -11.84 19.69 -11.60
N ARG A 427 -11.69 21.01 -11.53
CA ARG A 427 -10.73 21.69 -10.64
C ARG A 427 -11.11 21.52 -9.16
N SER A 428 -12.39 21.67 -8.83
CA SER A 428 -12.91 21.47 -7.49
C SER A 428 -12.75 20.01 -7.03
N ASP A 429 -13.12 19.05 -7.90
CA ASP A 429 -12.92 17.62 -7.67
C ASP A 429 -11.43 17.30 -7.45
N PHE A 430 -10.55 17.88 -8.27
CA PHE A 430 -9.10 17.73 -8.13
C PHE A 430 -8.55 18.34 -6.84
N ALA A 431 -9.05 19.52 -6.43
CA ALA A 431 -8.64 20.17 -5.18
C ALA A 431 -9.11 19.41 -3.94
N SER A 432 -10.28 18.77 -4.02
CA SER A 432 -10.86 18.00 -2.91
C SER A 432 -10.19 16.64 -2.71
N ASP A 433 -9.88 15.92 -3.79
CA ASP A 433 -9.21 14.62 -3.77
C ASP A 433 -8.29 14.45 -5.00
N PRO A 434 -7.04 14.95 -4.93
CA PRO A 434 -6.09 14.86 -6.03
C PRO A 434 -5.80 13.41 -6.44
N ALA A 435 -5.82 12.45 -5.50
CA ALA A 435 -5.54 11.05 -5.77
C ALA A 435 -6.65 10.38 -6.59
N ARG A 436 -7.91 10.68 -6.26
CA ARG A 436 -9.07 10.22 -7.03
C ARG A 436 -9.13 10.88 -8.40
N ALA A 437 -8.84 12.17 -8.49
CA ALA A 437 -8.86 12.89 -9.76
C ALA A 437 -7.77 12.41 -10.73
N ILE A 438 -6.53 12.20 -10.26
CA ILE A 438 -5.45 11.60 -11.06
C ILE A 438 -5.86 10.18 -11.49
N SER A 439 -6.47 9.38 -10.61
CA SER A 439 -6.95 8.04 -10.95
C SER A 439 -8.04 8.04 -12.02
N ALA A 440 -9.00 8.97 -11.93
CA ALA A 440 -10.08 9.12 -12.90
C ALA A 440 -9.54 9.55 -14.27
N TRP A 441 -8.61 10.50 -14.29
CA TRP A 441 -7.91 10.92 -15.49
C TRP A 441 -7.16 9.77 -16.16
N VAL A 442 -6.36 9.00 -15.40
CA VAL A 442 -5.66 7.81 -15.93
C VAL A 442 -6.64 6.80 -16.52
N ALA A 443 -7.77 6.54 -15.85
CA ALA A 443 -8.77 5.58 -16.34
C ALA A 443 -9.43 6.07 -17.66
N GLN A 444 -9.78 7.35 -17.73
CA GLN A 444 -10.39 7.95 -18.92
C GLN A 444 -9.40 7.98 -20.10
N SER A 445 -8.16 8.40 -19.86
CA SER A 445 -7.09 8.42 -20.85
C SER A 445 -6.75 7.00 -21.33
N THR A 446 -6.71 6.01 -20.44
CA THR A 446 -6.53 4.59 -20.82
C THR A 446 -7.63 4.12 -21.76
N ALA A 447 -8.90 4.41 -21.43
CA ALA A 447 -10.03 4.04 -22.27
C ALA A 447 -10.03 4.74 -23.65
N GLN A 448 -9.42 5.93 -23.75
CA GLN A 448 -9.20 6.61 -25.03
C GLN A 448 -8.03 5.97 -25.82
N ILE A 449 -6.93 5.64 -25.15
CA ILE A 449 -5.76 4.97 -25.77
C ILE A 449 -6.14 3.58 -26.29
N ASP A 450 -7.01 2.84 -25.60
CA ASP A 450 -7.49 1.52 -26.02
C ASP A 450 -8.20 1.53 -27.39
N ARG A 451 -8.75 2.69 -27.78
CA ARG A 451 -9.41 2.89 -29.08
C ARG A 451 -8.43 3.16 -30.23
N LEU A 452 -7.15 3.42 -29.94
CA LEU A 452 -6.11 3.69 -30.93
C LEU A 452 -5.53 2.40 -31.54
N PRO A 453 -4.81 2.45 -32.67
CA PRO A 453 -4.05 1.31 -33.21
C PRO A 453 -2.93 0.84 -32.28
N SER A 454 -2.66 -0.48 -32.25
CA SER A 454 -1.77 -1.13 -31.27
C SER A 454 -0.32 -0.62 -31.28
N ASP A 455 0.17 -0.18 -32.43
CA ASP A 455 1.53 0.36 -32.63
C ASP A 455 1.79 1.69 -31.92
N ARG A 456 0.74 2.38 -31.43
CA ARG A 456 0.87 3.66 -30.71
C ARG A 456 0.43 3.61 -29.25
N ARG A 457 -0.09 2.47 -28.79
CA ARG A 457 -0.69 2.36 -27.45
C ARG A 457 0.36 2.38 -26.34
N ASP A 458 1.49 1.70 -26.56
CA ASP A 458 2.48 1.48 -25.51
C ASP A 458 3.28 2.76 -25.19
N ASP A 459 3.63 3.53 -26.22
CA ASP A 459 4.31 4.82 -26.06
C ASP A 459 3.40 5.84 -25.35
N LEU A 460 2.14 5.96 -25.78
CA LEU A 460 1.18 6.89 -25.17
C LEU A 460 0.83 6.50 -23.73
N ARG A 461 0.77 5.20 -23.41
CA ARG A 461 0.60 4.73 -22.03
C ARG A 461 1.80 5.09 -21.17
N SER A 462 3.01 4.94 -21.70
CA SER A 462 4.24 5.25 -20.98
C SER A 462 4.34 6.75 -20.68
N GLU A 463 3.99 7.61 -21.63
CA GLU A 463 3.93 9.06 -21.42
C GLU A 463 2.85 9.46 -20.42
N MET A 464 1.62 8.94 -20.56
CA MET A 464 0.53 9.19 -19.62
C MET A 464 0.90 8.76 -18.19
N GLN A 465 1.54 7.60 -18.03
CA GLN A 465 2.02 7.13 -16.73
C GLN A 465 3.15 8.01 -16.18
N GLY A 466 4.03 8.53 -17.04
CA GLY A 466 5.05 9.52 -16.67
C GLY A 466 4.44 10.80 -16.12
N ILE A 467 3.41 11.34 -16.77
CA ILE A 467 2.69 12.54 -16.33
C ILE A 467 1.95 12.28 -15.01
N ALA A 468 1.25 11.15 -14.89
CA ALA A 468 0.59 10.77 -13.64
C ALA A 468 1.57 10.66 -12.47
N LYS A 469 2.77 10.13 -12.73
CA LYS A 469 3.87 10.00 -11.76
C LYS A 469 4.40 11.35 -11.31
N GLU A 470 4.68 12.26 -12.26
CA GLU A 470 5.14 13.61 -11.94
C GLU A 470 4.08 14.39 -11.16
N ALA A 471 2.80 14.26 -11.54
CA ALA A 471 1.69 14.85 -10.81
C ALA A 471 1.57 14.30 -9.39
N ALA A 472 1.58 12.97 -9.20
CA ALA A 472 1.46 12.36 -7.88
C ALA A 472 2.61 12.75 -6.93
N ALA A 473 3.84 12.84 -7.45
CA ALA A 473 5.01 13.29 -6.70
C ALA A 473 4.88 14.77 -6.28
N ALA A 474 4.31 15.63 -7.13
CA ALA A 474 4.09 17.05 -6.80
C ALA A 474 3.11 17.25 -5.63
N PHE A 475 2.21 16.30 -5.38
CA PHE A 475 1.23 16.35 -4.29
C PHE A 475 1.58 15.47 -3.07
N GLY A 476 2.79 14.90 -3.01
CA GLY A 476 3.23 14.11 -1.85
C GLY A 476 2.45 12.81 -1.63
N LEU A 477 1.90 12.23 -2.71
CA LEU A 477 1.10 11.00 -2.68
C LEU A 477 1.95 9.71 -2.64
N ASP A 478 3.24 9.81 -2.32
CA ASP A 478 4.25 8.74 -2.34
C ASP A 478 3.86 7.49 -1.51
N ARG A 479 3.02 7.66 -0.48
CA ARG A 479 2.56 6.57 0.39
C ARG A 479 1.47 5.70 -0.24
N GLN A 480 0.60 6.28 -1.08
CA GLN A 480 -0.34 5.52 -1.93
C GLN A 480 0.38 4.93 -3.15
N GLN A 481 1.50 5.52 -3.55
CA GLN A 481 2.32 5.03 -4.66
C GLN A 481 3.06 3.72 -4.33
N ALA A 482 3.49 3.51 -3.08
CA ALA A 482 4.06 2.23 -2.65
C ALA A 482 3.05 1.05 -2.69
N GLU A 483 1.73 1.35 -2.62
CA GLU A 483 0.67 0.35 -2.81
C GLU A 483 0.28 0.16 -4.29
N ILE A 484 0.44 1.20 -5.12
CA ILE A 484 0.20 1.16 -6.58
C ILE A 484 1.35 0.45 -7.34
N GLU A 485 2.60 0.60 -6.87
CA GLU A 485 3.80 0.00 -7.47
C GLU A 485 4.19 -1.35 -6.86
N ALA A 486 3.47 -1.83 -5.84
CA ALA A 486 3.73 -3.14 -5.27
C ALA A 486 3.53 -4.24 -6.34
N PRO A 487 4.47 -5.21 -6.45
CA PRO A 487 4.26 -6.35 -7.32
C PRO A 487 3.01 -7.13 -6.88
N PRO A 488 2.35 -7.84 -7.80
CA PRO A 488 1.22 -8.69 -7.44
C PRO A 488 1.62 -9.66 -6.31
N ARG A 489 0.76 -9.75 -5.30
CA ARG A 489 0.94 -10.50 -4.06
C ARG A 489 0.69 -11.99 -4.24
N SER A 490 -0.32 -12.39 -5.02
CA SER A 490 -0.61 -13.80 -5.25
C SER A 490 0.30 -14.37 -6.34
N THR A 491 0.73 -15.62 -6.14
CA THR A 491 1.43 -16.40 -7.17
C THR A 491 0.57 -16.56 -8.42
N LEU A 492 -0.76 -16.65 -8.26
CA LEU A 492 -1.69 -16.79 -9.39
C LEU A 492 -1.62 -15.58 -10.32
N TYR A 493 -1.80 -14.38 -9.80
CA TYR A 493 -1.88 -13.17 -10.64
C TYR A 493 -0.52 -12.56 -10.96
N SER A 494 0.55 -12.92 -10.26
CA SER A 494 1.92 -12.68 -10.73
C SER A 494 2.36 -13.64 -11.86
N THR A 495 1.50 -14.58 -12.28
CA THR A 495 1.79 -15.56 -13.32
C THR A 495 1.16 -15.20 -14.67
N SER A 496 1.95 -15.27 -15.74
CA SER A 496 1.47 -15.29 -17.12
C SER A 496 1.78 -16.63 -17.79
N ILE A 497 0.79 -17.17 -18.51
CA ILE A 497 0.82 -18.48 -19.15
C ILE A 497 0.69 -18.27 -20.66
N GLY A 498 1.83 -18.20 -21.34
CA GLY A 498 1.94 -18.17 -22.79
C GLY A 498 1.80 -19.57 -23.42
N ALA A 499 1.95 -19.63 -24.75
CA ALA A 499 1.87 -20.90 -25.48
C ALA A 499 3.06 -21.83 -25.21
N SER A 500 4.25 -21.26 -24.99
CA SER A 500 5.53 -21.97 -24.82
C SER A 500 6.35 -21.52 -23.62
N ALA A 501 5.83 -20.57 -22.82
CA ALA A 501 6.52 -20.03 -21.65
C ALA A 501 5.52 -19.75 -20.53
N LEU A 502 5.99 -19.94 -19.30
CA LEU A 502 5.32 -19.60 -18.05
C LEU A 502 6.18 -18.57 -17.33
N VAL A 503 5.67 -17.37 -17.09
CA VAL A 503 6.38 -16.32 -16.34
C VAL A 503 5.75 -16.21 -14.96
N VAL A 504 6.53 -16.31 -13.88
CA VAL A 504 6.03 -16.17 -12.49
C VAL A 504 6.85 -15.11 -11.79
N GLY A 505 6.23 -13.99 -11.41
CA GLY A 505 6.92 -12.90 -10.71
C GLY A 505 8.12 -12.32 -11.50
N GLY A 506 8.08 -12.42 -12.83
CA GLY A 506 9.17 -12.02 -13.74
C GLY A 506 10.14 -13.13 -14.16
N ASP A 507 10.11 -14.30 -13.52
CA ASP A 507 10.95 -15.45 -13.91
C ASP A 507 10.30 -16.25 -15.04
N GLU A 508 10.91 -16.25 -16.22
CA GLU A 508 10.45 -17.05 -17.36
C GLU A 508 10.94 -18.51 -17.27
N THR A 509 10.00 -19.44 -17.42
CA THR A 509 10.23 -20.89 -17.52
C THR A 509 9.67 -21.39 -18.85
N ALA A 510 10.52 -21.94 -19.71
CA ALA A 510 10.07 -22.57 -20.95
C ALA A 510 9.23 -23.82 -20.61
N VAL A 511 8.05 -23.94 -21.21
CA VAL A 511 7.11 -25.06 -21.03
C VAL A 511 7.01 -25.84 -22.33
N GLN A 512 6.96 -27.17 -22.24
CA GLN A 512 6.76 -28.01 -23.42
C GLN A 512 5.36 -27.80 -24.03
N ASN A 513 5.24 -28.03 -25.33
CA ASN A 513 3.97 -27.96 -26.05
C ASN A 513 2.91 -28.86 -25.36
N GLY A 514 1.86 -28.24 -24.82
CA GLY A 514 0.75 -28.92 -24.13
C GLY A 514 0.77 -28.84 -22.61
N SER A 515 1.93 -28.61 -21.97
CA SER A 515 2.02 -28.44 -20.50
C SER A 515 1.27 -27.18 -20.05
N ALA A 516 1.45 -26.06 -20.75
CA ALA A 516 0.73 -24.82 -20.50
C ALA A 516 -0.80 -24.97 -20.64
N ASN A 517 -1.25 -25.73 -21.64
CA ASN A 517 -2.67 -25.99 -21.86
C ASN A 517 -3.27 -26.86 -20.76
N THR A 518 -2.50 -27.83 -20.25
CA THR A 518 -2.91 -28.68 -19.14
C THR A 518 -3.06 -27.86 -17.86
N LEU A 519 -2.07 -26.99 -17.56
CA LEU A 519 -2.15 -26.07 -16.42
C LEU A 519 -3.35 -25.11 -16.53
N LYS A 520 -3.58 -24.50 -17.72
CA LYS A 520 -4.75 -23.64 -17.96
C LYS A 520 -6.06 -24.41 -17.73
N ALA A 521 -6.15 -25.65 -18.20
CA ALA A 521 -7.34 -26.48 -18.03
C ALA A 521 -7.60 -26.82 -16.55
N ASP A 522 -6.56 -27.19 -15.80
CA ASP A 522 -6.67 -27.51 -14.38
C ASP A 522 -7.09 -26.28 -13.56
N LEU A 523 -6.43 -25.13 -13.77
CA LEU A 523 -6.79 -23.87 -13.11
C LEU A 523 -8.24 -23.47 -13.41
N SER A 524 -8.67 -23.62 -14.67
CA SER A 524 -10.06 -23.35 -15.08
C SER A 524 -11.06 -24.27 -14.41
N LEU A 525 -10.70 -25.55 -14.24
CA LEU A 525 -11.55 -26.53 -13.56
C LEU A 525 -11.73 -26.16 -12.08
N TYR A 526 -10.66 -25.83 -11.36
CA TYR A 526 -10.75 -25.40 -9.96
C TYR A 526 -11.50 -24.08 -9.79
N ALA A 527 -11.28 -23.11 -10.68
CA ALA A 527 -12.02 -21.85 -10.70
C ALA A 527 -13.52 -22.09 -10.81
N ARG A 528 -13.93 -22.97 -11.75
CA ARG A 528 -15.33 -23.39 -11.90
C ARG A 528 -15.87 -24.11 -10.69
N PHE A 529 -15.08 -24.85 -9.91
CA PHE A 529 -15.58 -25.48 -8.69
C PHE A 529 -15.87 -24.45 -7.59
N VAL A 530 -14.97 -23.48 -7.43
CA VAL A 530 -15.05 -22.45 -6.39
C VAL A 530 -16.05 -21.35 -6.74
N GLY A 531 -16.32 -21.14 -8.02
CA GLY A 531 -17.36 -20.24 -8.51
C GLY A 531 -16.85 -18.99 -9.21
N ILE A 532 -15.57 -18.97 -9.57
CA ILE A 532 -14.93 -17.92 -10.36
C ILE A 532 -15.16 -18.21 -11.85
N ASP A 533 -15.35 -17.17 -12.64
CA ASP A 533 -15.46 -17.27 -14.10
C ASP A 533 -14.13 -17.72 -14.72
N ALA A 534 -14.14 -18.90 -15.34
CA ALA A 534 -12.94 -19.50 -15.92
C ALA A 534 -12.45 -18.81 -17.21
N GLU A 535 -13.34 -18.25 -18.02
CA GLU A 535 -12.92 -17.55 -19.25
C GLU A 535 -12.23 -16.23 -18.89
N LYS A 536 -12.78 -15.53 -17.91
CA LYS A 536 -12.21 -14.33 -17.33
C LYS A 536 -10.85 -14.60 -16.68
N LEU A 537 -10.74 -15.68 -15.90
CA LEU A 537 -9.47 -16.11 -15.32
C LEU A 537 -8.43 -16.42 -16.40
N GLN A 538 -8.80 -17.16 -17.45
CA GLN A 538 -7.88 -17.49 -18.54
C GLN A 538 -7.31 -16.23 -19.21
N LYS A 539 -8.15 -15.24 -19.52
CA LYS A 539 -7.70 -13.97 -20.10
C LYS A 539 -6.70 -13.23 -19.21
N ARG A 540 -6.97 -13.16 -17.90
CA ARG A 540 -6.05 -12.54 -16.92
C ARG A 540 -4.71 -13.25 -16.86
N LEU A 541 -4.70 -14.58 -16.95
CA LEU A 541 -3.48 -15.39 -16.94
C LEU A 541 -2.72 -15.37 -18.27
N GLU A 542 -3.23 -14.78 -19.35
CA GLU A 542 -2.43 -14.58 -20.56
C GLU A 542 -1.35 -13.52 -20.36
N THR A 543 -1.63 -12.49 -19.54
CA THR A 543 -0.71 -11.38 -19.28
C THR A 543 -0.17 -11.36 -17.85
N GLY A 544 -0.91 -11.91 -16.87
CA GLY A 544 -0.67 -11.63 -15.46
C GLY A 544 -1.12 -10.21 -15.09
N ALA A 545 -1.24 -9.93 -13.80
CA ALA A 545 -1.49 -8.59 -13.27
C ALA A 545 -0.21 -7.76 -13.39
N ALA A 546 -0.33 -6.52 -13.86
CA ALA A 546 0.78 -5.60 -13.97
C ALA A 546 1.29 -5.12 -12.60
N ASN A 547 0.39 -5.01 -11.61
CA ASN A 547 0.69 -4.54 -10.25
C ASN A 547 -0.37 -5.01 -9.24
N ALA A 548 -0.13 -4.75 -7.96
CA ALA A 548 -1.02 -5.11 -6.86
C ALA A 548 -2.41 -4.45 -6.93
N ARG A 549 -2.54 -3.28 -7.57
CA ARG A 549 -3.84 -2.59 -7.72
C ARG A 549 -4.73 -3.25 -8.76
N GLU A 550 -4.15 -3.66 -9.89
CA GLU A 550 -4.86 -4.46 -10.88
C GLU A 550 -5.28 -5.81 -10.27
N GLU A 551 -4.38 -6.46 -9.54
CA GLU A 551 -4.71 -7.67 -8.78
C GLU A 551 -5.86 -7.43 -7.79
N GLU A 552 -5.82 -6.36 -6.99
CA GLU A 552 -6.89 -6.07 -6.02
C GLU A 552 -8.25 -5.95 -6.71
N SER A 553 -8.30 -5.30 -7.88
CA SER A 553 -9.53 -5.21 -8.68
C SER A 553 -10.01 -6.59 -9.15
N TRP A 554 -9.09 -7.48 -9.49
CA TRP A 554 -9.40 -8.84 -9.92
C TRP A 554 -9.89 -9.70 -8.76
N VAL A 555 -9.24 -9.60 -7.60
CA VAL A 555 -9.62 -10.28 -6.35
C VAL A 555 -11.00 -9.86 -5.89
N LYS A 556 -11.30 -8.55 -5.86
CA LYS A 556 -12.65 -8.04 -5.54
C LYS A 556 -13.70 -8.65 -6.46
N SER A 557 -13.38 -8.76 -7.74
CA SER A 557 -14.28 -9.33 -8.71
C SER A 557 -14.47 -10.85 -8.53
N ASP A 558 -13.44 -11.58 -8.12
CA ASP A 558 -13.53 -13.02 -7.83
C ASP A 558 -14.35 -13.29 -6.56
N ILE A 559 -14.17 -12.47 -5.52
CA ILE A 559 -14.98 -12.51 -4.29
C ILE A 559 -16.46 -12.30 -4.63
N ALA A 560 -16.77 -11.35 -5.52
CA ALA A 560 -18.14 -11.12 -5.99
C ALA A 560 -18.71 -12.33 -6.75
N ASP A 561 -17.93 -12.94 -7.64
CA ASP A 561 -18.33 -14.13 -8.39
C ASP A 561 -18.61 -15.33 -7.45
N VAL A 562 -17.74 -15.56 -6.46
CA VAL A 562 -17.90 -16.61 -5.44
C VAL A 562 -19.11 -16.33 -4.55
N ALA A 563 -19.29 -15.09 -4.09
CA ALA A 563 -20.43 -14.70 -3.26
C ALA A 563 -21.75 -14.91 -4.00
N LYS A 564 -21.84 -14.48 -5.26
CA LYS A 564 -23.02 -14.68 -6.11
C LYS A 564 -23.34 -16.17 -6.30
N ARG A 565 -22.33 -17.01 -6.50
CA ARG A 565 -22.51 -18.44 -6.72
C ARG A 565 -22.96 -19.20 -5.48
N HIS A 566 -22.42 -18.87 -4.31
CA HIS A 566 -22.72 -19.56 -3.05
C HIS A 566 -23.80 -18.87 -2.21
N GLY A 567 -24.33 -17.74 -2.69
CA GLY A 567 -25.38 -16.98 -2.00
C GLY A 567 -24.89 -16.27 -0.74
N PHE A 568 -23.63 -15.82 -0.71
CA PHE A 568 -23.09 -15.05 0.41
C PHE A 568 -23.50 -13.58 0.30
N ASP A 569 -24.03 -13.04 1.38
CA ASP A 569 -24.33 -11.61 1.49
C ASP A 569 -23.06 -10.82 1.83
N LEU A 570 -22.56 -10.06 0.86
CA LEU A 570 -21.38 -9.20 1.03
C LEU A 570 -21.65 -7.95 1.89
N GLY A 571 -22.91 -7.63 2.20
CA GLY A 571 -23.27 -6.63 3.20
C GLY A 571 -23.00 -7.10 4.64
N SER A 572 -23.05 -8.41 4.87
CA SER A 572 -22.76 -9.01 6.17
C SER A 572 -21.25 -9.30 6.37
N PRO A 573 -20.69 -9.10 7.58
CA PRO A 573 -19.30 -9.50 7.87
C PRO A 573 -19.05 -10.99 7.63
N GLN A 574 -20.01 -11.85 7.99
CA GLN A 574 -19.90 -13.30 7.83
C GLN A 574 -19.87 -13.73 6.36
N GLY A 575 -20.70 -13.13 5.50
CA GLY A 575 -20.71 -13.41 4.07
C GLY A 575 -19.43 -12.93 3.38
N ARG A 576 -18.88 -11.77 3.78
CA ARG A 576 -17.56 -11.30 3.30
C ARG A 576 -16.44 -12.28 3.66
N SER A 577 -16.34 -12.68 4.93
CA SER A 577 -15.31 -13.65 5.36
C SER A 577 -15.45 -15.00 4.65
N SER A 578 -16.68 -15.51 4.49
CA SER A 578 -16.94 -16.80 3.84
C SER A 578 -16.59 -16.79 2.34
N ALA A 579 -16.83 -15.67 1.66
CA ALA A 579 -16.45 -15.48 0.25
C ALA A 579 -14.93 -15.38 0.10
N ALA A 580 -14.28 -14.56 0.93
CA ALA A 580 -12.83 -14.38 0.93
C ALA A 580 -12.07 -15.70 1.19
N GLU A 581 -12.44 -16.45 2.23
CA GLU A 581 -11.79 -17.74 2.55
C GLU A 581 -11.83 -18.76 1.40
N ARG A 582 -12.89 -18.74 0.58
CA ARG A 582 -12.99 -19.64 -0.56
C ARG A 582 -12.11 -19.21 -1.72
N VAL A 583 -12.00 -17.90 -1.94
CA VAL A 583 -11.08 -17.32 -2.92
C VAL A 583 -9.63 -17.59 -2.50
N ASP A 584 -9.29 -17.41 -1.23
CA ASP A 584 -7.95 -17.67 -0.70
C ASP A 584 -7.54 -19.14 -0.90
N ARG A 585 -8.40 -20.10 -0.53
CA ARG A 585 -8.15 -21.54 -0.77
C ARG A 585 -7.95 -21.88 -2.23
N PHE A 586 -8.65 -21.18 -3.13
CA PHE A 586 -8.43 -21.33 -4.56
C PHE A 586 -7.05 -20.81 -4.97
N TYR A 587 -6.64 -19.63 -4.49
CA TYR A 587 -5.34 -19.05 -4.78
C TYR A 587 -4.18 -19.89 -4.24
N GLU A 588 -4.31 -20.45 -3.04
CA GLU A 588 -3.36 -21.42 -2.49
C GLU A 588 -3.22 -22.64 -3.41
N ARG A 589 -4.36 -23.23 -3.81
CA ARG A 589 -4.36 -24.39 -4.69
C ARG A 589 -3.78 -24.08 -6.08
N ALA A 590 -4.06 -22.89 -6.59
CA ALA A 590 -3.53 -22.45 -7.86
C ALA A 590 -2.01 -22.24 -7.81
N ALA A 591 -1.49 -21.66 -6.72
CA ALA A 591 -0.06 -21.51 -6.48
C ALA A 591 0.65 -22.88 -6.44
N GLU A 592 0.06 -23.89 -5.80
CA GLU A 592 0.59 -25.26 -5.81
C GLU A 592 0.66 -25.86 -7.22
N LEU A 593 -0.38 -25.68 -8.04
CA LEU A 593 -0.42 -26.18 -9.42
C LEU A 593 0.63 -25.50 -10.30
N ILE A 594 0.77 -24.17 -10.18
CA ILE A 594 1.78 -23.38 -10.90
C ILE A 594 3.18 -23.83 -10.49
N GLN A 595 3.43 -23.96 -9.18
CA GLN A 595 4.72 -24.42 -8.68
C GLN A 595 5.02 -25.86 -9.10
N SER A 596 4.00 -26.74 -9.11
CA SER A 596 4.16 -28.13 -9.59
C SER A 596 4.52 -28.17 -11.08
N ALA A 597 3.83 -27.39 -11.91
CA ALA A 597 4.13 -27.27 -13.33
C ALA A 597 5.56 -26.75 -13.56
N ARG A 598 5.97 -25.68 -12.84
CA ARG A 598 7.34 -25.17 -12.86
C ARG A 598 8.36 -26.22 -12.42
N SER A 599 8.10 -26.94 -11.34
CA SER A 599 9.00 -27.97 -10.82
C SER A 599 9.14 -29.14 -11.80
N ILE A 600 8.06 -29.55 -12.47
CA ILE A 600 8.09 -30.60 -13.49
C ILE A 600 8.97 -30.18 -14.67
N GLU A 601 8.90 -28.93 -15.10
CA GLU A 601 9.72 -28.42 -16.23
C GLU A 601 11.17 -28.16 -15.81
N VAL A 602 11.42 -27.63 -14.61
CA VAL A 602 12.77 -27.45 -14.05
C VAL A 602 13.46 -28.81 -13.84
N THR A 603 12.73 -29.83 -13.39
CA THR A 603 13.24 -31.21 -13.26
C THR A 603 13.47 -31.87 -14.64
N ARG A 604 12.88 -31.32 -15.72
CA ARG A 604 13.06 -31.78 -17.11
C ARG A 604 14.07 -30.95 -17.92
N GLY A 605 14.71 -29.94 -17.33
CA GLY A 605 15.87 -29.27 -17.92
C GLY A 605 17.00 -30.26 -18.27
N PRO A 606 17.97 -29.89 -19.14
CA PRO A 606 19.06 -30.79 -19.51
C PRO A 606 19.75 -31.28 -18.24
N TYR A 607 19.69 -32.59 -18.00
CA TYR A 607 20.18 -33.21 -16.78
C TYR A 607 21.64 -32.80 -16.51
N PRO A 608 22.05 -32.66 -15.23
CA PRO A 608 23.43 -32.33 -14.86
C PRO A 608 24.49 -33.11 -15.63
N LEU A 609 24.25 -34.41 -15.91
CA LEU A 609 25.11 -35.23 -16.76
C LEU A 609 25.23 -34.73 -18.21
N VAL A 610 24.14 -34.31 -18.86
CA VAL A 610 24.14 -33.86 -20.26
C VAL A 610 24.88 -32.53 -20.38
N GLU A 611 24.72 -31.64 -19.41
CA GLU A 611 25.50 -30.40 -19.33
C GLU A 611 26.99 -30.69 -19.06
N ALA A 612 27.29 -31.66 -18.18
CA ALA A 612 28.65 -32.12 -17.95
C ALA A 612 29.29 -32.70 -19.22
N LEU A 613 28.57 -33.53 -20.00
CA LEU A 613 29.05 -34.06 -21.28
C LEU A 613 29.33 -32.94 -22.29
N GLY A 614 28.44 -31.95 -22.40
CA GLY A 614 28.64 -30.78 -23.25
C GLY A 614 29.84 -29.94 -22.82
N SER A 615 30.05 -29.79 -21.50
CA SER A 615 31.18 -29.06 -20.93
C SER A 615 32.51 -29.78 -21.15
N LEU A 616 32.55 -31.11 -20.94
CA LEU A 616 33.73 -31.93 -21.23
C LEU A 616 34.14 -31.78 -22.70
N ALA A 617 33.19 -31.87 -23.63
CA ALA A 617 33.46 -31.71 -25.07
C ALA A 617 34.01 -30.31 -25.41
N LYS A 618 33.44 -29.24 -24.82
CA LYS A 618 33.91 -27.86 -25.02
C LYS A 618 35.32 -27.63 -24.45
N VAL A 619 35.58 -28.10 -23.23
CA VAL A 619 36.90 -27.99 -22.60
C VAL A 619 37.93 -28.76 -23.42
N HIS A 620 37.63 -30.00 -23.82
CA HIS A 620 38.50 -30.80 -24.68
C HIS A 620 38.81 -30.09 -26.01
N ALA A 621 37.80 -29.51 -26.67
CA ALA A 621 38.00 -28.78 -27.92
C ALA A 621 38.90 -27.54 -27.75
N SER A 622 38.86 -26.89 -26.60
CA SER A 622 39.66 -25.68 -26.31
C SER A 622 41.07 -25.96 -25.78
N GLN A 623 41.26 -27.04 -25.00
CA GLN A 623 42.49 -27.30 -24.24
C GLN A 623 43.20 -28.59 -24.65
N GLY A 624 42.57 -29.44 -25.49
CA GLY A 624 43.13 -30.70 -25.97
C GLY A 624 43.21 -31.83 -24.92
N SER A 625 42.84 -31.56 -23.67
CA SER A 625 42.74 -32.54 -22.60
C SER A 625 41.68 -32.12 -21.59
N VAL A 626 41.13 -33.09 -20.85
CA VAL A 626 40.16 -32.83 -19.78
C VAL A 626 40.46 -33.75 -18.62
N ALA A 627 40.35 -33.25 -17.39
CA ALA A 627 40.47 -34.04 -16.17
C ALA A 627 39.41 -33.59 -15.16
N PHE A 628 38.95 -34.53 -14.33
CA PHE A 628 38.13 -34.23 -13.16
C PHE A 628 39.00 -33.64 -12.05
N ARG A 629 38.41 -32.85 -11.14
CA ARG A 629 39.20 -32.25 -10.05
C ARG A 629 39.74 -33.29 -9.08
N ASN A 630 39.04 -34.42 -8.94
CA ASN A 630 39.42 -35.53 -8.08
C ASN A 630 38.74 -36.83 -8.51
N GLU A 631 39.19 -37.93 -7.91
CA GLU A 631 38.76 -39.28 -8.23
C GLU A 631 37.32 -39.59 -7.79
N ASN A 632 36.79 -38.87 -6.80
CA ASN A 632 35.39 -39.04 -6.36
C ASN A 632 34.44 -38.48 -7.41
N GLN A 633 34.73 -37.31 -7.98
CA GLN A 633 33.94 -36.73 -9.08
C GLN A 633 33.97 -37.62 -10.33
N ALA A 634 35.12 -38.21 -10.66
CA ALA A 634 35.22 -39.16 -11.76
C ALA A 634 34.38 -40.43 -11.51
N ARG A 635 34.34 -40.91 -10.26
CA ARG A 635 33.52 -42.07 -9.87
C ARG A 635 32.02 -41.76 -9.93
N ASP A 636 31.60 -40.62 -9.39
CA ASP A 636 30.19 -40.21 -9.38
C ASP A 636 29.68 -40.02 -10.82
N PHE A 637 30.49 -39.37 -11.67
CA PHE A 637 30.22 -39.27 -13.11
C PHE A 637 30.12 -40.63 -13.81
N ALA A 638 31.02 -41.57 -13.47
CA ALA A 638 30.99 -42.92 -14.04
C ALA A 638 29.72 -43.70 -13.66
N GLU A 639 29.26 -43.59 -12.42
CA GLU A 639 28.02 -44.21 -11.97
C GLU A 639 26.80 -43.58 -12.63
N GLU A 640 26.75 -42.25 -12.75
CA GLU A 640 25.65 -41.55 -13.42
C GLU A 640 25.56 -41.92 -14.92
N MET A 641 26.71 -42.07 -15.58
CA MET A 641 26.79 -42.58 -16.96
C MET A 641 26.21 -43.99 -17.08
N LYS A 642 26.54 -44.90 -16.15
CA LYS A 642 26.03 -46.28 -16.14
C LYS A 642 24.53 -46.34 -15.88
N GLU A 643 24.03 -45.51 -14.96
CA GLU A 643 22.61 -45.44 -14.63
C GLU A 643 21.78 -44.96 -15.82
N ARG A 644 22.26 -43.95 -16.54
CA ARG A 644 21.51 -43.32 -17.63
C ARG A 644 21.63 -44.04 -18.98
N TYR A 645 22.83 -44.52 -19.31
CA TYR A 645 23.17 -45.06 -20.64
C TYR A 645 23.51 -46.56 -20.63
N GLY A 646 23.49 -47.19 -19.46
CA GLY A 646 23.75 -48.62 -19.28
C GLY A 646 25.17 -48.94 -18.82
N ALA A 647 25.32 -50.07 -18.12
CA ALA A 647 26.55 -50.47 -17.43
C ALA A 647 27.80 -50.58 -18.33
N THR A 648 27.63 -50.71 -19.65
CA THR A 648 28.74 -50.84 -20.62
C THR A 648 29.11 -49.54 -21.31
N VAL A 649 28.39 -48.43 -21.07
CA VAL A 649 28.51 -47.19 -21.87
C VAL A 649 29.95 -46.67 -22.00
N LEU A 650 30.75 -46.67 -20.91
CA LEU A 650 32.12 -46.16 -20.95
C LEU A 650 33.06 -47.06 -21.78
N LYS A 651 32.82 -48.38 -21.77
CA LYS A 651 33.54 -49.34 -22.63
C LYS A 651 33.10 -49.25 -24.08
N ASP A 652 31.80 -49.00 -24.31
CA ASP A 652 31.26 -48.78 -25.65
C ASP A 652 31.83 -47.49 -26.26
N ILE A 653 31.88 -46.41 -25.49
CA ILE A 653 32.53 -45.15 -25.87
C ILE A 653 34.00 -45.39 -26.23
N ALA A 654 34.78 -46.10 -25.39
CA ALA A 654 36.18 -46.43 -25.69
C ALA A 654 36.36 -47.30 -26.95
N ALA A 655 35.36 -48.11 -27.30
CA ALA A 655 35.32 -48.89 -28.54
C ALA A 655 34.87 -48.06 -29.77
N GLY A 656 34.49 -46.80 -29.58
CA GLY A 656 33.97 -45.90 -30.61
C GLY A 656 32.46 -46.01 -30.86
N ARG A 657 31.75 -46.80 -30.04
CA ARG A 657 30.28 -46.95 -30.08
C ARG A 657 29.63 -45.87 -29.22
N THR A 658 28.96 -44.92 -29.87
CA THR A 658 28.33 -43.76 -29.20
C THR A 658 26.80 -43.79 -29.25
N GLU A 659 26.21 -44.88 -29.74
CA GLU A 659 24.79 -45.02 -29.99
C GLU A 659 23.95 -44.85 -28.73
N ALA A 660 24.47 -45.28 -27.57
CA ALA A 660 23.81 -45.11 -26.27
C ALA A 660 23.57 -43.63 -25.93
N LEU A 661 24.45 -42.72 -26.38
CA LEU A 661 24.32 -41.28 -26.14
C LEU A 661 23.27 -40.61 -27.04
N ALA A 662 22.77 -41.29 -28.09
CA ALA A 662 21.80 -40.71 -29.03
C ALA A 662 20.48 -40.31 -28.39
N LYS A 663 20.16 -40.90 -27.22
CA LYS A 663 18.99 -40.54 -26.40
C LYS A 663 18.98 -39.07 -25.98
N ASP A 664 20.14 -38.50 -25.66
CA ASP A 664 20.26 -37.11 -25.17
C ASP A 664 21.09 -36.22 -26.11
N VAL A 665 21.89 -36.81 -27.00
CA VAL A 665 22.73 -36.08 -27.97
C VAL A 665 22.44 -36.62 -29.38
N PRO A 666 21.43 -36.07 -30.09
CA PRO A 666 21.01 -36.55 -31.40
C PRO A 666 22.06 -36.40 -32.50
N ASP A 667 22.92 -35.37 -32.41
CA ASP A 667 23.95 -35.08 -33.40
C ASP A 667 25.14 -36.08 -33.32
N PRO A 668 25.45 -36.84 -34.40
CA PRO A 668 26.58 -37.77 -34.42
C PRO A 668 27.95 -37.11 -34.24
N ALA A 669 28.13 -35.85 -34.66
CA ALA A 669 29.41 -35.15 -34.49
C ALA A 669 29.63 -34.76 -33.03
N ALA A 670 28.61 -34.21 -32.36
CA ALA A 670 28.63 -33.93 -30.93
C ALA A 670 28.86 -35.19 -30.08
N ARG A 671 28.24 -36.33 -30.43
CA ARG A 671 28.51 -37.61 -29.75
C ARG A 671 29.97 -38.05 -29.87
N ALA A 672 30.58 -37.88 -31.04
CA ALA A 672 31.98 -38.20 -31.25
C ALA A 672 32.90 -37.27 -30.44
N ALA A 673 32.59 -35.97 -30.38
CA ALA A 673 33.35 -35.01 -29.57
C ALA A 673 33.30 -35.34 -28.07
N ILE A 674 32.11 -35.71 -27.57
CA ILE A 674 31.91 -36.17 -26.18
C ILE A 674 32.70 -37.44 -25.90
N ALA A 675 32.66 -38.41 -26.82
CA ALA A 675 33.39 -39.67 -26.68
C ALA A 675 34.91 -39.45 -26.53
N VAL A 676 35.49 -38.56 -27.34
CA VAL A 676 36.90 -38.20 -27.25
C VAL A 676 37.22 -37.52 -25.91
N ALA A 677 36.37 -36.60 -25.45
CA ALA A 677 36.56 -35.92 -24.17
C ALA A 677 36.50 -36.88 -22.96
N VAL A 678 35.56 -37.83 -22.97
CA VAL A 678 35.42 -38.84 -21.91
C VAL A 678 36.63 -39.79 -21.89
N VAL A 679 37.13 -40.23 -23.06
CA VAL A 679 38.33 -41.05 -23.16
C VAL A 679 39.58 -40.28 -22.71
N SER A 680 39.66 -38.99 -23.05
CA SER A 680 40.75 -38.10 -22.59
C SER A 680 40.80 -38.02 -21.07
N ALA A 681 39.66 -37.85 -20.40
CA ALA A 681 39.57 -37.83 -18.94
C ALA A 681 39.91 -39.18 -18.28
N ALA A 682 39.66 -40.31 -18.96
CA ALA A 682 39.99 -41.64 -18.47
C ALA A 682 41.49 -41.93 -18.37
N LYS A 683 42.35 -41.09 -18.97
CA LYS A 683 43.81 -41.21 -18.84
C LYS A 683 44.30 -40.85 -17.44
N GLU A 684 43.66 -39.86 -16.82
CA GLU A 684 44.03 -39.34 -15.49
C GLU A 684 43.16 -39.94 -14.37
N HIS A 685 42.02 -40.56 -14.71
CA HIS A 685 41.02 -41.04 -13.74
C HIS A 685 40.60 -42.51 -13.96
N PRO A 686 41.27 -43.47 -13.30
CA PRO A 686 40.92 -44.89 -13.38
C PRO A 686 39.48 -45.23 -12.96
N SER A 687 38.83 -44.41 -12.13
CA SER A 687 37.43 -44.62 -11.68
C SER A 687 36.40 -44.48 -12.81
N LEU A 688 36.80 -43.99 -13.99
CA LEU A 688 36.00 -44.06 -15.22
C LEU A 688 35.94 -45.48 -15.82
N GLY A 689 36.60 -46.47 -15.20
CA GLY A 689 36.48 -47.87 -15.57
C GLY A 689 37.29 -48.28 -16.81
N LEU A 690 38.25 -47.44 -17.20
CA LEU A 690 39.28 -47.71 -18.20
C LEU A 690 40.65 -47.49 -17.56
N SER A 691 41.62 -48.36 -17.88
CA SER A 691 43.02 -48.10 -17.56
C SER A 691 43.60 -47.02 -18.48
N ALA A 692 44.66 -46.33 -18.05
CA ALA A 692 45.35 -45.34 -18.87
C ALA A 692 45.81 -45.91 -20.23
N HIS A 693 46.23 -47.18 -20.25
CA HIS A 693 46.59 -47.89 -21.49
C HIS A 693 45.37 -48.10 -22.41
N GLU A 694 44.23 -48.52 -21.88
CA GLU A 694 42.99 -48.68 -22.66
C GLU A 694 42.47 -47.34 -23.20
N ALA A 695 42.62 -46.25 -22.43
CA ALA A 695 42.26 -44.90 -22.85
C ALA A 695 43.16 -44.39 -23.99
N GLU A 696 44.48 -44.61 -23.92
CA GLU A 696 45.42 -44.27 -25.00
C GLU A 696 45.14 -45.04 -26.30
N GLU A 697 44.83 -46.34 -26.20
CA GLU A 697 44.45 -47.14 -27.35
C GLU A 697 43.13 -46.67 -27.98
N ALA A 698 42.15 -46.30 -27.15
CA ALA A 698 40.89 -45.73 -27.60
C ALA A 698 41.08 -44.38 -28.31
N GLU A 699 41.93 -43.50 -27.78
CA GLU A 699 42.24 -42.19 -28.36
C GLU A 699 42.89 -42.34 -29.76
N ARG A 700 43.89 -43.23 -29.90
CA ARG A 700 44.53 -43.52 -31.20
C ARG A 700 43.54 -44.10 -32.22
N ARG A 701 42.63 -44.95 -31.77
CA ARG A 701 41.57 -45.53 -32.61
C ARG A 701 40.61 -44.46 -33.11
N MET A 702 40.14 -43.58 -32.22
CA MET A 702 39.25 -42.47 -32.56
C MET A 702 39.91 -41.47 -33.52
N ALA A 703 41.19 -41.16 -33.33
CA ALA A 703 41.95 -40.30 -34.24
C ALA A 703 42.07 -40.91 -35.65
N THR A 704 42.29 -42.23 -35.73
CA THR A 704 42.36 -42.97 -37.01
C THR A 704 40.99 -43.01 -37.72
N GLN A 705 39.90 -43.18 -36.96
CA GLN A 705 38.53 -43.15 -37.48
C GLN A 705 38.11 -41.75 -37.96
N ALA A 706 38.51 -40.70 -37.25
CA ALA A 706 38.30 -39.32 -37.67
C ALA A 706 39.04 -38.98 -38.97
N ALA A 707 40.29 -39.46 -39.11
CA ALA A 707 41.08 -39.31 -40.34
C ALA A 707 40.54 -40.11 -41.54
N SER A 708 39.73 -41.15 -41.29
CA SER A 708 39.15 -42.01 -42.33
C SER A 708 37.77 -41.53 -42.83
N ARG A 709 37.21 -40.47 -42.24
CA ARG A 709 35.89 -39.89 -42.59
C ARG A 709 36.05 -38.85 -43.71
N PRO A 710 35.40 -39.00 -44.89
CA PRO A 710 35.45 -37.98 -45.95
C PRO A 710 34.77 -36.68 -45.49
N PRO A 711 35.26 -35.49 -45.89
CA PRO A 711 34.62 -34.22 -45.56
C PRO A 711 33.22 -34.13 -46.19
N GLU A 712 32.21 -33.80 -45.38
CA GLU A 712 30.80 -33.57 -45.79
C GLU A 712 30.64 -32.25 -46.58
N HIS A 713 31.28 -32.16 -47.74
CA HIS A 713 30.96 -31.16 -48.78
C HIS A 713 31.03 -31.83 -50.16
N ALA A 714 30.27 -32.92 -50.37
CA ALA A 714 30.16 -33.55 -51.69
C ALA A 714 28.84 -34.33 -51.89
N ARG A 715 27.72 -33.85 -51.33
CA ARG A 715 26.37 -34.31 -51.70
C ARG A 715 25.36 -33.16 -51.80
N ALA A 716 25.78 -32.06 -52.43
CA ALA A 716 24.84 -31.17 -53.09
C ALA A 716 24.81 -31.55 -54.58
N HIS A 717 23.60 -31.66 -55.13
CA HIS A 717 23.23 -31.95 -56.53
C HIS A 717 22.91 -33.42 -56.88
N ALA A 718 21.67 -33.83 -56.59
CA ALA A 718 20.78 -34.42 -57.59
C ALA A 718 19.33 -34.44 -57.07
N HIS A 719 18.41 -33.87 -57.86
CA HIS A 719 16.95 -33.79 -57.67
C HIS A 719 16.51 -32.78 -56.58
N ASP A 720 15.63 -31.80 -56.80
CA ASP A 720 14.52 -31.76 -57.76
C ASP A 720 14.17 -30.31 -58.11
N ARG A 721 14.28 -29.95 -59.40
CA ARG A 721 13.53 -28.84 -60.00
C ARG A 721 12.26 -29.47 -60.53
N ASN A 722 11.21 -29.50 -59.72
CA ASN A 722 9.84 -29.62 -60.18
C ASN A 722 8.90 -29.49 -58.97
N GLN A 723 8.27 -28.32 -58.82
CA GLN A 723 6.82 -28.18 -58.71
C GLN A 723 6.49 -26.74 -58.33
N ASP A 724 6.61 -25.85 -59.31
CA ASP A 724 5.54 -24.87 -59.54
C ASP A 724 4.42 -25.63 -60.26
N ARG A 725 3.33 -25.95 -59.57
CA ARG A 725 1.96 -25.97 -60.11
C ARG A 725 0.93 -26.38 -59.07
N GLU A 726 -0.01 -25.45 -58.89
CA GLU A 726 -1.43 -25.64 -58.60
C GLU A 726 -1.91 -25.75 -57.14
N PHE A 727 -2.75 -24.74 -56.82
CA PHE A 727 -3.69 -24.51 -55.72
C PHE A 727 -3.18 -23.90 -54.42
#